data_AF-A0A831U8Q7-F1
#
_entry.id   AF-A0A831U8Q7-F1
#
_cell.length_a   1.000
_cell.length_b   1.000
_cell.length_c   1.000
_cell.angle_alpha   90.00
_cell.angle_beta   90.00
_cell.angle_gamma   90.00
#
_symmetry.space_group_name_H-M   'P 1'
#
loop_
_entity.id
_entity.type
_entity.pdbx_description
1 polymer ?
#
loop_
_entity_poly.entity_id
_entity_poly.type
_entity_poly.pdbx_seq_one_letter_code
_entity_poly.pdbx_strand_id
1 'polypeptide(L)'
;ATDSTCSIVGCTVTGNKATQRGAGIYCLNGAAPLISDCWIVGNTQNTTGRDFGGGIACVGGSNPTIVDCIIAGNVGRFGAGIGCIQSSPTVANCVISGNSAISTVIDGITGQPEGCGGGGVFAHDHSSPVLENCVISGNYARNWNGGALYCQGQSNPEVTNCTISSNHADHTLTGNLWSGVVVNTDSDPVFVNCIFEGMTSYAVYEEDATSDPAVSYSLFFDNGTYDYRDENANNYTGGDAINANVAEANGNVAGNPNPLFQPGITGTWSNVSYLGVGSNTTRLTANGTPFTAGALVGRLVNADTSQKRHALIIANTANALDVVGDITTTTGLEGYADIGDAFAVLNYDLQAGSPAKDAGDPAGVPPAPETDIRGVSRPHYAGIDIGAYEYDDNAPSVLSISSRDPGPTNADSLVYDVLFSEHVVGVTLDAFFVTTIAGGNAVAVRDRLEGSGATYAVTLVNVTGNGDLRLDLVNIGGITDVLGHALPAGALGQVTTVDNDPPYVAAGPSLQGSPGANAPSVQFLVTFSEVTVGPDPSDFMVTVNATVEDVSPSVVNVDTYPVGGAGVEDQWLITVDTGDMEGDIGLQLLNDGTITDPAGNSLVAGSSSGQVHIVDTHAPRASAPALDGSPPLIAPSVQFIVSFSEVVGDITTADFQVDPVGTIDVAPSVSAVDTYPTGGGAEDAEWVVTVDTGSMEGTLGLTVLNSGPGSIVDMAGNELVASVSSGQVHSLDTIAPTAVAITHGYVGPTSTTPPNPESVDFTVTFSQAVVHFDDATEADFDFSASDPGVTHTGVTVLDSGDQTTYTVTVEGVAGDGDLRFAIATTSDVQDPAGNPLASSVLGDAIDIDNTPPVLTFGAPVLSPLNPNNKVNALGTITYYLTYQDAVAFNVGPADVQVLAAGNITGWNMPVVNDSANPVVIQLSGLTGNGTVQITVDAGTSEDIAGNIDTGPAAPSPSVTVDNAGPGVVIDTPIPEVANQSATVLFNIHFTDGVTHDLASIVLEHGGNIYVDPTIEILNHNTADPTVRLTNCSGDGWIHITVPSASAFDDLSNPNAATVSPDLIVDNTGPTVPTGNITHGYSGSTAATSVDFSVVFDEAVVNFETSGGNGGHDIEVDHSISHGWSTSHDGVTITQMDPQTYTVTLYGIQAYAPHFEGEFRIRVSKIAPADVVDLAGNPLFYSAWSPWLHFDPAVVGVNSITRNVTSPTNADAIEYTVVFSTDVENFDPTDLEFNETGTVAHTGVDVAPASGPEDVYTVTVSG
;
A
#
# COMPACT_ATOMS: atom_id res chain seq x y z
N ALA A 1 -1.16 -6.44 9.78
CA ALA A 1 -0.14 -7.32 9.20
C ALA A 1 1.23 -6.90 9.72
N THR A 2 1.78 -7.62 10.71
CA THR A 2 2.97 -7.18 11.48
C THR A 2 4.28 -7.89 11.12
N ASP A 3 4.29 -8.83 10.17
CA ASP A 3 5.51 -9.56 9.79
C ASP A 3 5.91 -9.30 8.33
N SER A 4 6.30 -8.07 8.01
CA SER A 4 7.06 -7.86 6.77
C SER A 4 8.52 -8.24 7.04
N THR A 5 8.89 -9.48 6.68
CA THR A 5 10.26 -10.02 6.81
C THR A 5 11.28 -9.38 5.84
N CYS A 6 10.89 -8.33 5.13
CA CYS A 6 11.73 -7.66 4.16
C CYS A 6 12.80 -6.82 4.87
N SER A 7 14.06 -7.11 4.57
CA SER A 7 15.23 -6.37 5.05
C SER A 7 16.06 -5.90 3.85
N ILE A 8 16.38 -4.60 3.82
CA ILE A 8 17.18 -3.93 2.79
C ILE A 8 18.42 -3.39 3.50
N VAL A 9 19.55 -4.09 3.37
CA VAL A 9 20.78 -3.81 4.13
C VAL A 9 21.95 -3.58 3.19
N GLY A 10 22.70 -2.49 3.37
CA GLY A 10 23.91 -2.22 2.60
C GLY A 10 23.64 -1.94 1.11
N CYS A 11 22.42 -1.57 0.74
CA CYS A 11 22.02 -1.36 -0.65
C CYS A 11 22.22 0.09 -1.10
N THR A 12 22.45 0.29 -2.41
CA THR A 12 22.36 1.61 -3.05
C THR A 12 21.15 1.66 -3.97
N VAL A 13 20.18 2.51 -3.65
CA VAL A 13 18.96 2.77 -4.42
C VAL A 13 19.07 4.16 -5.04
N THR A 14 19.43 4.23 -6.33
CA THR A 14 19.81 5.50 -6.97
C THR A 14 19.23 5.71 -8.36
N GLY A 15 18.88 6.96 -8.67
CA GLY A 15 18.51 7.40 -10.03
C GLY A 15 17.18 6.84 -10.55
N ASN A 16 16.34 6.27 -9.69
CA ASN A 16 15.04 5.73 -10.07
C ASN A 16 14.05 6.85 -10.38
N LYS A 17 13.10 6.58 -11.27
CA LYS A 17 12.04 7.53 -11.66
C LYS A 17 10.66 6.89 -11.55
N ALA A 18 9.77 7.49 -10.79
CA ALA A 18 8.39 7.02 -10.63
C ALA A 18 7.39 8.12 -11.00
N THR A 19 6.24 7.75 -11.56
CA THR A 19 5.15 8.70 -11.87
C THR A 19 4.14 8.84 -10.73
N GLN A 20 4.27 8.05 -9.66
CA GLN A 20 3.37 8.03 -8.49
C GLN A 20 4.15 8.22 -7.18
N ARG A 21 4.16 7.29 -6.22
CA ARG A 21 4.79 7.46 -4.88
C ARG A 21 6.11 6.68 -4.75
N GLY A 22 6.99 7.14 -3.88
CA GLY A 22 8.18 6.42 -3.40
C GLY A 22 9.15 6.04 -4.52
N ALA A 23 9.74 7.01 -5.22
CA ALA A 23 10.58 6.73 -6.38
C ALA A 23 11.82 5.88 -6.04
N GLY A 24 12.36 5.99 -4.82
CA GLY A 24 13.36 5.04 -4.30
C GLY A 24 12.71 3.79 -3.71
N ILE A 25 12.05 3.95 -2.55
CA ILE A 25 11.39 2.87 -1.82
C ILE A 25 9.95 3.29 -1.50
N TYR A 26 9.01 2.38 -1.72
CA TYR A 26 7.59 2.60 -1.39
C TYR A 26 7.08 1.52 -0.42
N CYS A 27 6.82 1.92 0.81
CA CYS A 27 6.18 1.12 1.86
C CYS A 27 4.68 1.46 1.89
N LEU A 28 3.85 0.43 1.69
CA LEU A 28 2.40 0.58 1.54
C LEU A 28 1.67 -0.48 2.38
N ASN A 29 0.52 -0.11 2.93
CA ASN A 29 -0.46 -0.99 3.57
C ASN A 29 0.11 -1.81 4.74
N GLY A 30 0.62 -1.12 5.77
CA GLY A 30 1.14 -1.77 6.98
C GLY A 30 2.55 -2.35 6.85
N ALA A 31 3.28 -2.04 5.78
CA ALA A 31 4.65 -2.53 5.58
C ALA A 31 5.61 -1.94 6.63
N ALA A 32 6.41 -2.81 7.25
CA ALA A 32 7.39 -2.45 8.28
C ALA A 32 8.80 -3.04 8.01
N PRO A 33 9.41 -2.84 6.83
CA PRO A 33 10.73 -3.39 6.54
C PRO A 33 11.84 -2.74 7.39
N LEU A 34 12.91 -3.50 7.63
CA LEU A 34 14.20 -2.95 8.08
C LEU A 34 14.96 -2.41 6.87
N ILE A 35 15.34 -1.14 6.92
CA ILE A 35 16.16 -0.47 5.91
C ILE A 35 17.41 0.02 6.65
N SER A 36 18.54 -0.67 6.51
CA SER A 36 19.78 -0.31 7.21
C SER A 36 20.97 -0.11 6.28
N ASP A 37 21.90 0.76 6.64
CA ASP A 37 23.16 0.96 5.90
C ASP A 37 22.98 1.27 4.41
N CYS A 38 21.85 1.92 4.04
CA CYS A 38 21.47 2.12 2.65
C CYS A 38 21.76 3.54 2.16
N TRP A 39 22.10 3.64 0.87
CA TRP A 39 22.20 4.91 0.14
C TRP A 39 21.00 5.07 -0.78
N ILE A 40 20.03 5.90 -0.39
CA ILE A 40 18.78 6.14 -1.13
C ILE A 40 18.86 7.54 -1.72
N VAL A 41 19.41 7.63 -2.93
CA VAL A 41 19.97 8.89 -3.43
C VAL A 41 19.55 9.23 -4.86
N GLY A 42 19.21 10.50 -5.12
CA GLY A 42 18.95 10.96 -6.49
C GLY A 42 17.73 10.34 -7.17
N ASN A 43 16.79 9.78 -6.41
CA ASN A 43 15.54 9.23 -6.96
C ASN A 43 14.54 10.37 -7.21
N THR A 44 13.77 10.27 -8.29
CA THR A 44 12.89 11.36 -8.75
C THR A 44 11.47 10.89 -8.97
N GLN A 45 10.55 11.47 -8.23
CA GLN A 45 9.12 11.34 -8.43
C GLN A 45 8.65 12.43 -9.41
N ASN A 46 8.04 12.02 -10.53
CA ASN A 46 7.54 12.88 -11.60
C ASN A 46 6.04 12.65 -11.77
N THR A 47 5.25 13.11 -10.80
CA THR A 47 3.78 12.98 -10.77
C THR A 47 3.10 14.30 -11.14
N THR A 48 1.86 14.21 -11.63
CA THR A 48 0.94 15.34 -11.70
C THR A 48 -0.10 15.35 -10.57
N GLY A 49 -0.09 14.34 -9.69
CA GLY A 49 -1.01 14.19 -8.55
C GLY A 49 -0.42 14.71 -7.23
N ARG A 50 -1.21 14.64 -6.15
CA ARG A 50 -0.79 14.92 -4.77
C ARG A 50 -0.18 13.67 -4.13
N ASP A 51 0.95 13.22 -4.68
CA ASP A 51 1.66 12.02 -4.21
C ASP A 51 2.95 12.38 -3.46
N PHE A 52 3.47 11.42 -2.68
CA PHE A 52 4.50 11.62 -1.66
C PHE A 52 5.74 10.75 -1.90
N GLY A 53 6.87 11.17 -1.33
CA GLY A 53 8.11 10.38 -1.25
C GLY A 53 8.92 10.39 -2.55
N GLY A 54 9.93 11.24 -2.60
CA GLY A 54 10.98 11.15 -3.64
C GLY A 54 11.92 9.97 -3.34
N GLY A 55 12.49 9.95 -2.14
CA GLY A 55 13.33 8.87 -1.63
C GLY A 55 12.47 7.72 -1.12
N ILE A 56 11.80 7.92 0.00
CA ILE A 56 10.99 6.90 0.69
C ILE A 56 9.56 7.41 0.88
N ALA A 57 8.57 6.60 0.53
CA ALA A 57 7.17 6.86 0.85
C ALA A 57 6.64 5.79 1.81
N CYS A 58 5.99 6.20 2.90
CA CYS A 58 5.34 5.36 3.89
C CYS A 58 3.84 5.72 3.94
N VAL A 59 2.98 4.77 3.56
CA VAL A 59 1.55 5.04 3.37
C VAL A 59 0.70 3.95 4.01
N GLY A 60 -0.38 4.35 4.68
CA GLY A 60 -1.44 3.46 5.15
C GLY A 60 -0.97 2.52 6.25
N GLY A 61 -0.50 3.07 7.37
CA GLY A 61 -0.01 2.33 8.53
C GLY A 61 1.38 1.71 8.38
N SER A 62 2.16 2.13 7.39
CA SER A 62 3.48 1.52 7.09
C SER A 62 4.58 2.14 7.93
N ASN A 63 5.18 1.36 8.84
CA ASN A 63 6.14 1.85 9.83
C ASN A 63 7.50 1.15 9.66
N PRO A 64 8.26 1.42 8.58
CA PRO A 64 9.61 0.87 8.44
C PRO A 64 10.55 1.38 9.54
N THR A 65 11.55 0.55 9.88
CA THR A 65 12.71 0.97 10.67
C THR A 65 13.83 1.33 9.70
N ILE A 66 14.27 2.59 9.74
CA ILE A 66 15.27 3.15 8.83
C ILE A 66 16.46 3.57 9.68
N VAL A 67 17.60 2.90 9.53
CA VAL A 67 18.76 3.12 10.40
C VAL A 67 20.06 3.23 9.60
N ASP A 68 20.97 4.09 10.02
CA ASP A 68 22.30 4.24 9.39
C ASP A 68 22.23 4.51 7.86
N CYS A 69 21.18 5.18 7.40
CA CYS A 69 20.93 5.44 5.98
C CYS A 69 21.30 6.86 5.56
N ILE A 70 21.74 7.00 4.30
CA ILE A 70 21.89 8.30 3.63
C ILE A 70 20.76 8.48 2.61
N ILE A 71 19.87 9.43 2.87
CA ILE A 71 18.69 9.76 2.05
C ILE A 71 18.91 11.15 1.46
N ALA A 72 19.44 11.23 0.24
CA ALA A 72 19.94 12.50 -0.28
C ALA A 72 19.69 12.79 -1.76
N GLY A 73 19.48 14.07 -2.08
CA GLY A 73 19.29 14.52 -3.46
C GLY A 73 18.04 13.94 -4.14
N ASN A 74 17.10 13.41 -3.38
CA ASN A 74 15.85 12.90 -3.94
C ASN A 74 14.89 14.04 -4.25
N VAL A 75 14.07 13.84 -5.26
CA VAL A 75 13.12 14.84 -5.76
C VAL A 75 11.72 14.26 -5.68
N GLY A 76 10.79 14.98 -5.07
CA GLY A 76 9.38 14.63 -5.07
C GLY A 76 8.51 15.83 -4.77
N ARG A 77 7.19 15.64 -4.68
CA ARG A 77 6.28 16.76 -4.43
C ARG A 77 6.10 17.04 -2.93
N PHE A 78 5.89 15.99 -2.15
CA PHE A 78 5.77 16.05 -0.69
C PHE A 78 6.66 15.01 -0.05
N GLY A 79 7.45 15.38 0.95
CA GLY A 79 8.35 14.44 1.62
C GLY A 79 9.43 13.94 0.67
N ALA A 80 10.19 14.85 0.06
CA ALA A 80 11.12 14.47 -1.01
C ALA A 80 12.20 13.49 -0.50
N GLY A 81 12.65 13.63 0.75
CA GLY A 81 13.40 12.60 1.45
C GLY A 81 12.48 11.45 1.89
N ILE A 82 11.63 11.72 2.89
CA ILE A 82 10.69 10.77 3.48
C ILE A 82 9.29 11.39 3.51
N GLY A 83 8.31 10.72 2.89
CA GLY A 83 6.90 11.12 2.94
C GLY A 83 6.06 10.10 3.72
N CYS A 84 5.36 10.57 4.74
CA CYS A 84 4.53 9.76 5.64
C CYS A 84 3.06 10.20 5.55
N ILE A 85 2.17 9.23 5.34
CA ILE A 85 0.72 9.44 5.38
C ILE A 85 0.10 8.32 6.21
N GLN A 86 -0.60 8.68 7.29
CA GLN A 86 -1.17 7.70 8.23
C GLN A 86 -0.14 6.65 8.65
N SER A 87 1.12 7.06 8.79
CA SER A 87 2.30 6.19 8.96
C SER A 87 3.35 6.87 9.83
N SER A 88 4.03 6.11 10.66
CA SER A 88 4.95 6.57 11.70
C SER A 88 6.24 5.73 11.68
N PRO A 89 7.10 5.88 10.65
CA PRO A 89 8.39 5.19 10.60
C PRO A 89 9.32 5.62 11.74
N THR A 90 10.22 4.72 12.13
CA THR A 90 11.34 5.03 13.03
C THR A 90 12.59 5.26 12.19
N VAL A 91 13.23 6.41 12.37
CA VAL A 91 14.42 6.83 11.63
C VAL A 91 15.54 7.15 12.61
N ALA A 92 16.63 6.39 12.60
CA ALA A 92 17.73 6.54 13.54
C ALA A 92 19.07 6.68 12.80
N ASN A 93 19.98 7.52 13.29
CA ASN A 93 21.34 7.68 12.75
C ASN A 93 21.39 7.96 11.24
N CYS A 94 20.37 8.64 10.69
CA CYS A 94 20.27 8.87 9.26
C CYS A 94 20.71 10.28 8.85
N VAL A 95 21.21 10.40 7.62
CA VAL A 95 21.48 11.70 6.98
C VAL A 95 20.43 11.96 5.92
N ILE A 96 19.53 12.91 6.16
CA ILE A 96 18.46 13.35 5.26
C ILE A 96 18.84 14.70 4.67
N SER A 97 19.39 14.74 3.45
CA SER A 97 20.01 15.98 2.96
C SER A 97 19.86 16.27 1.47
N GLY A 98 19.73 17.56 1.14
CA GLY A 98 19.68 17.99 -0.27
C GLY A 98 18.44 17.51 -1.03
N ASN A 99 17.43 17.00 -0.34
CA ASN A 99 16.20 16.55 -0.98
C ASN A 99 15.33 17.75 -1.36
N SER A 100 14.63 17.67 -2.48
CA SER A 100 13.88 18.80 -3.08
C SER A 100 12.41 18.46 -3.28
N ALA A 101 11.55 19.10 -2.48
CA ALA A 101 10.10 19.10 -2.63
C ALA A 101 9.68 20.12 -3.71
N ILE A 102 9.55 19.66 -4.95
CA ILE A 102 9.23 20.49 -6.13
C ILE A 102 8.23 19.79 -7.05
N SER A 103 7.40 20.58 -7.73
CA SER A 103 6.45 20.14 -8.75
C SER A 103 6.66 20.93 -10.03
N THR A 104 6.62 20.24 -11.16
CA THR A 104 6.62 20.84 -12.50
C THR A 104 5.19 21.14 -13.00
N VAL A 105 4.17 20.71 -12.26
CA VAL A 105 2.77 20.96 -12.61
C VAL A 105 2.38 22.38 -12.26
N ILE A 106 1.79 23.06 -13.23
CA ILE A 106 1.22 24.40 -13.08
C ILE A 106 -0.25 24.26 -12.70
N ASP A 107 -0.62 24.84 -11.55
CA ASP A 107 -2.01 25.04 -11.15
C ASP A 107 -2.75 25.83 -12.23
N GLY A 108 -3.83 25.26 -12.75
CA GLY A 108 -4.68 25.87 -13.77
C GLY A 108 -5.47 27.10 -13.29
N ILE A 109 -5.53 27.34 -11.97
CA ILE A 109 -6.25 28.46 -11.36
C ILE A 109 -5.34 29.69 -11.22
N THR A 110 -4.13 29.51 -10.66
CA THR A 110 -3.18 30.61 -10.41
C THR A 110 -2.11 30.77 -11.49
N GLY A 111 -1.96 29.78 -12.39
CA GLY A 111 -0.93 29.77 -13.43
C GLY A 111 0.50 29.60 -12.89
N GLN A 112 0.65 29.08 -11.66
CA GLN A 112 1.92 28.87 -10.96
C GLN A 112 2.14 27.41 -10.59
N PRO A 113 3.37 26.96 -10.27
CA PRO A 113 3.61 25.59 -9.82
C PRO A 113 2.74 25.22 -8.60
N GLU A 114 2.12 24.04 -8.60
CA GLU A 114 1.34 23.57 -7.47
C GLU A 114 2.21 23.46 -6.20
N GLY A 115 1.58 23.59 -5.03
CA GLY A 115 2.29 23.58 -3.75
C GLY A 115 3.02 22.27 -3.42
N CYS A 116 4.22 22.41 -2.83
CA CYS A 116 5.13 21.35 -2.42
C CYS A 116 5.71 21.65 -1.02
N GLY A 117 5.87 20.64 -0.18
CA GLY A 117 6.31 20.82 1.21
C GLY A 117 7.04 19.61 1.78
N GLY A 118 7.77 19.80 2.88
CA GLY A 118 8.54 18.73 3.53
C GLY A 118 9.69 18.25 2.65
N GLY A 119 10.68 19.12 2.40
CA GLY A 119 11.85 18.75 1.59
C GLY A 119 12.57 17.53 2.15
N GLY A 120 12.85 17.54 3.45
CA GLY A 120 13.37 16.38 4.18
C GLY A 120 12.25 15.39 4.49
N VAL A 121 11.35 15.75 5.39
CA VAL A 121 10.27 14.90 5.90
C VAL A 121 8.92 15.57 5.75
N PHE A 122 7.89 14.81 5.37
CA PHE A 122 6.51 15.27 5.36
C PHE A 122 5.64 14.27 6.14
N ALA A 123 4.91 14.74 7.14
CA ALA A 123 3.99 13.94 7.95
C ALA A 123 2.55 14.45 7.78
N HIS A 124 1.65 13.54 7.42
CA HIS A 124 0.26 13.87 7.07
C HIS A 124 -0.75 12.88 7.64
N ASP A 125 -1.89 13.39 8.10
CA ASP A 125 -3.03 12.60 8.59
C ASP A 125 -2.61 11.56 9.64
N HIS A 126 -2.41 11.97 10.89
CA HIS A 126 -2.06 11.08 12.01
C HIS A 126 -0.72 10.35 11.79
N SER A 127 0.26 11.06 11.22
CA SER A 127 1.62 10.55 11.00
C SER A 127 2.57 11.11 12.05
N SER A 128 3.15 10.24 12.86
CA SER A 128 4.08 10.61 13.93
C SER A 128 5.42 9.89 13.77
N PRO A 129 6.20 10.19 12.70
CA PRO A 129 7.52 9.59 12.54
C PRO A 129 8.43 9.95 13.72
N VAL A 130 9.27 9.00 14.13
CA VAL A 130 10.28 9.19 15.18
C VAL A 130 11.63 9.36 14.49
N LEU A 131 12.33 10.46 14.78
CA LEU A 131 13.65 10.78 14.24
C LEU A 131 14.65 10.93 15.37
N GLU A 132 15.69 10.10 15.37
CA GLU A 132 16.69 10.05 16.43
C GLU A 132 18.11 10.12 15.85
N ASN A 133 18.98 10.94 16.46
CA ASN A 133 20.38 11.06 16.02
C ASN A 133 20.55 11.38 14.52
N CYS A 134 19.60 12.09 13.92
CA CYS A 134 19.60 12.36 12.49
C CYS A 134 20.19 13.73 12.14
N VAL A 135 20.81 13.81 10.97
CA VAL A 135 21.19 15.09 10.34
C VAL A 135 20.19 15.40 9.23
N ILE A 136 19.35 16.42 9.44
CA ILE A 136 18.37 16.89 8.45
C ILE A 136 18.86 18.22 7.91
N SER A 137 19.51 18.24 6.74
CA SER A 137 20.17 19.46 6.29
C SER A 137 20.07 19.80 4.80
N GLY A 138 19.99 21.10 4.51
CA GLY A 138 19.99 21.63 3.14
C GLY A 138 18.89 21.09 2.25
N ASN A 139 17.79 20.62 2.84
CA ASN A 139 16.60 20.20 2.10
C ASN A 139 15.79 21.43 1.68
N TYR A 140 15.11 21.31 0.54
CA TYR A 140 14.45 22.41 -0.14
C TYR A 140 12.97 22.12 -0.38
N ALA A 141 12.10 23.10 -0.18
CA ALA A 141 10.68 23.03 -0.54
C ALA A 141 10.21 24.29 -1.30
N ARG A 142 9.30 24.12 -2.26
CA ARG A 142 8.72 25.23 -3.06
C ARG A 142 7.22 25.38 -2.78
N ASN A 143 6.80 26.60 -2.44
CA ASN A 143 5.42 27.06 -2.23
C ASN A 143 4.68 26.63 -0.95
N TRP A 144 4.78 25.40 -0.45
CA TRP A 144 4.10 25.02 0.83
C TRP A 144 5.05 24.89 2.02
N ASN A 145 6.32 25.26 1.85
CA ASN A 145 7.29 25.42 2.94
C ASN A 145 7.71 24.12 3.66
N GLY A 146 8.41 24.26 4.78
CA GLY A 146 8.93 23.12 5.55
C GLY A 146 10.09 22.44 4.83
N GLY A 147 11.22 23.16 4.68
CA GLY A 147 12.41 22.59 4.04
C GLY A 147 12.87 21.31 4.74
N ALA A 148 12.89 21.30 6.08
CA ALA A 148 13.30 20.16 6.90
C ALA A 148 12.15 19.20 7.16
N LEU A 149 11.07 19.70 7.76
CA LEU A 149 9.91 18.95 8.21
C LEU A 149 8.65 19.78 7.98
N TYR A 150 7.61 19.14 7.47
CA TYR A 150 6.26 19.68 7.45
C TYR A 150 5.34 18.64 8.07
N CYS A 151 4.53 19.02 9.07
CA CYS A 151 3.55 18.13 9.69
C CYS A 151 2.16 18.78 9.74
N GLN A 152 1.13 18.00 9.41
CA GLN A 152 -0.26 18.43 9.53
C GLN A 152 -1.26 17.27 9.74
N GLY A 153 -2.45 17.63 10.21
CA GLY A 153 -3.58 16.74 10.35
C GLY A 153 -3.40 15.79 11.52
N GLN A 154 -3.20 16.36 12.72
CA GLN A 154 -2.98 15.59 13.96
C GLN A 154 -1.72 14.71 13.91
N SER A 155 -0.67 15.22 13.25
CA SER A 155 0.60 14.52 13.04
C SER A 155 1.64 15.03 14.02
N ASN A 156 2.13 14.16 14.92
CA ASN A 156 3.00 14.57 16.02
C ASN A 156 4.39 13.91 15.92
N PRO A 157 5.24 14.27 14.94
CA PRO A 157 6.62 13.80 14.87
C PRO A 157 7.40 14.00 16.17
N GLU A 158 8.19 12.99 16.56
CA GLU A 158 9.14 13.09 17.67
C GLU A 158 10.55 13.19 17.10
N VAL A 159 11.29 14.24 17.44
CA VAL A 159 12.62 14.51 16.89
C VAL A 159 13.60 14.76 18.02
N THR A 160 14.53 13.83 18.21
CA THR A 160 15.41 13.81 19.37
C THR A 160 16.89 13.68 18.96
N ASN A 161 17.77 14.44 19.62
CA ASN A 161 19.21 14.46 19.33
C ASN A 161 19.53 14.72 17.85
N CYS A 162 18.77 15.57 17.17
CA CYS A 162 18.94 15.80 15.73
C CYS A 162 19.63 17.13 15.43
N THR A 163 20.43 17.18 14.37
CA THR A 163 20.96 18.43 13.82
C THR A 163 20.15 18.82 12.59
N ILE A 164 19.38 19.90 12.71
CA ILE A 164 18.50 20.42 11.66
C ILE A 164 19.14 21.72 11.17
N SER A 165 19.77 21.70 10.00
CA SER A 165 20.60 22.82 9.51
C SER A 165 20.33 23.22 8.08
N SER A 166 20.32 24.53 7.80
CA SER A 166 20.31 25.09 6.44
C SER A 166 19.14 24.63 5.57
N ASN A 167 18.04 24.18 6.16
CA ASN A 167 16.86 23.82 5.38
C ASN A 167 16.14 25.10 4.93
N HIS A 168 15.63 25.07 3.70
CA HIS A 168 15.13 26.25 3.02
C HIS A 168 13.80 25.98 2.34
N ALA A 169 12.91 26.97 2.36
CA ALA A 169 11.80 27.00 1.47
C ALA A 169 11.59 28.39 0.86
N ASP A 170 11.06 28.39 -0.35
CA ASP A 170 10.75 29.60 -1.11
C ASP A 170 9.27 29.62 -1.52
N HIS A 171 8.62 30.77 -1.37
CA HIS A 171 7.20 30.96 -1.66
C HIS A 171 7.02 32.02 -2.76
N THR A 172 6.67 31.56 -3.96
CA THR A 172 6.66 32.40 -5.16
C THR A 172 5.55 33.46 -5.22
N LEU A 173 4.53 33.39 -4.35
CA LEU A 173 3.29 34.20 -4.45
C LEU A 173 3.16 35.39 -3.48
N THR A 174 3.85 35.38 -2.33
CA THR A 174 3.55 36.32 -1.23
C THR A 174 4.78 37.06 -0.69
N GLY A 175 5.98 36.74 -1.19
CA GLY A 175 7.24 37.31 -0.68
C GLY A 175 7.62 36.86 0.73
N ASN A 176 6.84 35.94 1.30
CA ASN A 176 7.06 35.37 2.62
C ASN A 176 7.91 34.10 2.49
N LEU A 177 9.18 34.19 2.88
CA LEU A 177 10.09 33.03 2.99
C LEU A 177 9.73 32.28 4.27
N TRP A 178 9.27 31.02 4.22
CA TRP A 178 8.98 30.25 5.45
C TRP A 178 9.90 29.03 5.62
N SER A 179 9.82 28.46 6.81
CA SER A 179 10.87 27.92 7.69
C SER A 179 11.53 26.58 7.31
N GLY A 180 12.45 26.16 8.19
CA GLY A 180 12.91 24.76 8.26
C GLY A 180 11.78 23.81 8.65
N VAL A 181 11.07 24.08 9.75
CA VAL A 181 9.96 23.25 10.25
C VAL A 181 8.63 24.01 10.20
N VAL A 182 7.59 23.38 9.65
CA VAL A 182 6.22 23.91 9.61
C VAL A 182 5.24 22.95 10.28
N VAL A 183 4.33 23.50 11.06
CA VAL A 183 3.34 22.78 11.87
C VAL A 183 1.96 23.39 11.65
N ASN A 184 0.96 22.56 11.34
CA ASN A 184 -0.38 23.00 10.94
C ASN A 184 -1.44 21.96 11.38
N THR A 185 -2.73 22.35 11.44
CA THR A 185 -3.90 21.47 11.60
C THR A 185 -3.78 20.51 12.78
N ASP A 186 -3.91 21.05 13.99
CA ASP A 186 -3.95 20.29 15.25
C ASP A 186 -2.74 19.35 15.47
N SER A 187 -1.55 19.72 14.97
CA SER A 187 -0.32 18.92 15.07
C SER A 187 0.65 19.47 16.11
N ASP A 188 1.23 18.61 16.94
CA ASP A 188 2.05 18.96 18.11
C ASP A 188 3.38 18.18 18.10
N PRO A 189 4.32 18.48 17.17
CA PRO A 189 5.61 17.80 17.13
C PRO A 189 6.47 18.16 18.34
N VAL A 190 7.30 17.22 18.77
CA VAL A 190 8.19 17.37 19.92
C VAL A 190 9.65 17.36 19.45
N PHE A 191 10.42 18.37 19.87
CA PHE A 191 11.85 18.48 19.60
C PHE A 191 12.63 18.48 20.91
N VAL A 192 13.53 17.52 21.09
CA VAL A 192 14.38 17.40 22.29
C VAL A 192 15.84 17.30 21.87
N ASN A 193 16.75 17.99 22.57
CA ASN A 193 18.19 17.93 22.29
C ASN A 193 18.54 18.22 20.82
N CYS A 194 17.83 19.14 20.16
CA CYS A 194 18.01 19.43 18.75
C CYS A 194 18.81 20.72 18.51
N ILE A 195 19.61 20.75 17.45
CA ILE A 195 20.19 22.00 16.94
C ILE A 195 19.38 22.47 15.75
N PHE A 196 18.88 23.70 15.79
CA PHE A 196 18.24 24.41 14.69
C PHE A 196 19.13 25.55 14.21
N GLU A 197 19.77 25.35 13.06
CA GLU A 197 20.77 26.30 12.57
C GLU A 197 20.54 26.72 11.12
N GLY A 198 20.76 28.01 10.84
CA GLY A 198 20.85 28.49 9.48
C GLY A 198 19.53 28.36 8.70
N MET A 199 18.37 28.35 9.33
CA MET A 199 17.09 28.33 8.60
C MET A 199 16.82 29.65 7.89
N THR A 200 16.01 29.61 6.85
CA THR A 200 15.81 30.79 5.97
C THR A 200 14.99 31.90 6.63
N SER A 201 14.03 31.52 7.46
CA SER A 201 13.13 32.48 8.10
C SER A 201 12.84 32.09 9.54
N TYR A 202 12.05 31.05 9.79
CA TYR A 202 11.86 30.52 11.15
C TYR A 202 12.57 29.18 11.30
N ALA A 203 12.99 28.81 12.51
CA ALA A 203 13.36 27.43 12.77
C ALA A 203 12.11 26.56 12.87
N VAL A 204 11.19 26.96 13.76
CA VAL A 204 9.86 26.35 13.91
C VAL A 204 8.79 27.39 13.62
N TYR A 205 7.86 27.04 12.74
CA TYR A 205 6.74 27.90 12.33
C TYR A 205 5.43 27.17 12.57
N GLU A 206 4.73 27.60 13.61
CA GLU A 206 3.35 27.24 13.86
C GLU A 206 2.43 28.09 12.96
N GLU A 207 1.67 27.42 12.11
CA GLU A 207 0.77 28.06 11.14
C GLU A 207 -0.69 28.10 11.61
N ASP A 208 -1.09 27.19 12.50
CA ASP A 208 -2.46 27.04 12.97
C ASP A 208 -2.52 27.18 14.50
N ALA A 209 -3.52 27.93 14.99
CA ALA A 209 -3.70 28.30 16.41
C ALA A 209 -4.07 27.12 17.33
N THR A 210 -4.21 25.93 16.76
CA THR A 210 -4.56 24.71 17.48
C THR A 210 -3.40 23.71 17.55
N SER A 211 -2.27 24.07 16.95
CA SER A 211 -1.00 23.34 16.99
C SER A 211 -0.10 23.94 18.07
N ASP A 212 0.55 23.10 18.88
CA ASP A 212 1.44 23.51 19.96
C ASP A 212 2.80 22.77 19.86
N PRO A 213 3.73 23.18 18.97
CA PRO A 213 5.03 22.52 18.82
C PRO A 213 5.91 22.65 20.08
N ALA A 214 6.24 21.53 20.73
CA ALA A 214 7.10 21.56 21.92
C ALA A 214 8.59 21.53 21.54
N VAL A 215 9.41 22.43 22.10
CA VAL A 215 10.86 22.41 21.91
C VAL A 215 11.59 22.51 23.23
N SER A 216 12.41 21.53 23.57
CA SER A 216 13.16 21.49 24.82
C SER A 216 14.62 21.08 24.63
N TYR A 217 15.48 21.54 25.55
CA TYR A 217 16.91 21.24 25.56
C TYR A 217 17.62 21.44 24.22
N SER A 218 17.13 22.39 23.41
CA SER A 218 17.57 22.62 22.04
C SER A 218 18.33 23.93 21.90
N LEU A 219 19.08 24.06 20.81
CA LEU A 219 19.87 25.24 20.48
C LEU A 219 19.38 25.86 19.17
N PHE A 220 19.28 27.19 19.14
CA PHE A 220 18.88 27.95 17.95
C PHE A 220 19.99 28.92 17.54
N PHE A 221 20.41 28.85 16.27
CA PHE A 221 21.47 29.72 15.75
C PHE A 221 21.25 30.21 14.31
N ASP A 222 21.49 31.49 14.06
CA ASP A 222 21.53 32.10 12.70
C ASP A 222 20.31 31.78 11.80
N ASN A 223 19.14 31.63 12.43
CA ASN A 223 17.87 31.50 11.71
C ASN A 223 17.37 32.89 11.29
N GLY A 224 16.73 32.98 10.13
CA GLY A 224 16.44 34.25 9.45
C GLY A 224 15.69 35.31 10.27
N THR A 225 14.36 35.25 10.31
CA THR A 225 13.50 36.28 10.90
C THR A 225 13.36 36.11 12.42
N TYR A 226 13.01 34.90 12.87
CA TYR A 226 12.86 34.54 14.28
C TYR A 226 13.20 33.05 14.45
N ASP A 227 13.41 32.57 15.67
CA ASP A 227 13.67 31.14 15.89
C ASP A 227 12.37 30.35 15.96
N TYR A 228 11.38 30.87 16.69
CA TYR A 228 10.09 30.22 16.88
C TYR A 228 8.95 31.20 16.62
N ARG A 229 7.95 30.77 15.84
CA ARG A 229 6.66 31.46 15.75
C ARG A 229 5.59 30.62 16.41
N ASP A 230 4.88 31.26 17.32
CA ASP A 230 3.65 30.79 17.97
C ASP A 230 2.49 31.60 17.37
N GLU A 231 1.51 30.92 16.76
CA GLU A 231 0.36 31.57 16.09
C GLU A 231 -0.56 32.21 17.13
N ASN A 232 -0.77 31.53 18.25
CA ASN A 232 -1.54 32.01 19.39
C ASN A 232 -0.91 33.23 20.09
N ALA A 233 0.38 33.50 19.87
CA ALA A 233 1.12 34.55 20.54
C ALA A 233 2.03 35.42 19.64
N ASN A 234 3.34 35.43 19.90
CA ASN A 234 4.33 36.29 19.25
C ASN A 234 5.48 35.45 18.66
N ASN A 235 6.36 36.11 17.91
CA ASN A 235 7.59 35.49 17.44
C ASN A 235 8.72 35.65 18.48
N TYR A 236 9.54 34.61 18.64
CA TYR A 236 10.61 34.54 19.64
C TYR A 236 11.96 34.22 18.99
N THR A 237 13.02 34.83 19.53
CA THR A 237 14.41 34.58 19.14
C THR A 237 15.23 34.25 20.38
N GLY A 238 15.99 33.17 20.29
CA GLY A 238 16.84 32.61 21.32
C GLY A 238 16.10 31.74 22.33
N GLY A 239 16.82 30.77 22.90
CA GLY A 239 16.23 29.76 23.79
C GLY A 239 15.60 30.34 25.05
N ASP A 240 16.11 31.45 25.59
CA ASP A 240 15.52 32.11 26.77
C ASP A 240 14.10 32.63 26.49
N ALA A 241 13.89 33.26 25.33
CA ALA A 241 12.59 33.81 24.96
C ALA A 241 11.59 32.70 24.68
N ILE A 242 12.05 31.62 24.03
CA ILE A 242 11.24 30.43 23.76
C ILE A 242 10.83 29.77 25.08
N ASN A 243 11.78 29.45 25.97
CA ASN A 243 11.51 28.84 27.28
C ASN A 243 10.52 29.65 28.15
N ALA A 244 10.53 30.98 28.03
CA ALA A 244 9.72 31.85 28.87
C ALA A 244 8.28 32.03 28.36
N ASN A 245 8.03 31.79 27.07
CA ASN A 245 6.79 32.22 26.42
C ASN A 245 6.09 31.18 25.54
N VAL A 246 6.78 30.12 25.12
CA VAL A 246 6.18 29.02 24.34
C VAL A 246 5.75 27.92 25.29
N ALA A 247 4.54 27.37 25.09
CA ALA A 247 4.03 26.27 25.90
C ALA A 247 4.94 25.02 25.77
N GLU A 248 5.16 24.32 26.87
CA GLU A 248 6.00 23.10 26.96
C GLU A 248 7.48 23.26 26.58
N ALA A 249 7.90 24.45 26.13
CA ALA A 249 9.29 24.73 25.85
C ALA A 249 10.10 24.98 27.13
N ASN A 250 11.20 24.25 27.30
CA ASN A 250 12.03 24.33 28.50
C ASN A 250 13.47 23.85 28.25
N GLY A 251 14.42 24.28 29.07
CA GLY A 251 15.80 23.79 29.00
C GLY A 251 16.59 24.20 27.75
N ASN A 252 16.00 24.94 26.79
CA ASN A 252 16.68 25.39 25.58
C ASN A 252 17.87 26.30 25.91
N VAL A 253 18.93 26.20 25.12
CA VAL A 253 20.18 26.95 25.33
C VAL A 253 19.93 28.45 25.22
N ALA A 254 20.31 29.17 26.28
CA ALA A 254 20.09 30.60 26.45
C ALA A 254 20.67 31.44 25.29
N GLY A 255 19.93 32.47 24.88
CA GLY A 255 20.26 33.31 23.73
C GLY A 255 20.22 32.58 22.37
N ASN A 256 21.05 33.02 21.44
CA ASN A 256 21.20 32.44 20.09
C ASN A 256 22.70 32.19 19.83
N PRO A 257 23.34 31.27 20.57
CA PRO A 257 24.79 31.08 20.52
C PRO A 257 25.18 30.14 19.37
N ASN A 258 26.33 30.40 18.74
CA ASN A 258 26.85 29.57 17.65
C ASN A 258 27.14 28.14 18.15
N PRO A 259 26.64 27.06 17.50
CA PRO A 259 26.91 25.68 17.89
C PRO A 259 28.39 25.29 17.75
N LEU A 260 29.21 26.12 17.11
CA LEU A 260 30.64 25.91 16.88
C LEU A 260 30.93 24.57 16.22
N PHE A 261 30.24 24.28 15.12
CA PHE A 261 30.57 23.15 14.27
C PHE A 261 32.00 23.25 13.73
N GLN A 262 32.68 22.11 13.55
CA GLN A 262 34.04 22.05 13.06
C GLN A 262 34.09 22.63 11.63
N PRO A 263 35.05 23.52 11.31
CA PRO A 263 35.12 24.12 9.99
C PRO A 263 35.47 23.04 8.95
N GLY A 264 34.59 22.88 7.95
CA GLY A 264 34.85 21.99 6.84
C GLY A 264 35.72 22.60 5.75
N ILE A 265 36.04 21.81 4.72
CA ILE A 265 36.92 22.23 3.61
C ILE A 265 36.19 23.25 2.73
N THR A 266 36.78 24.43 2.55
CA THR A 266 36.24 25.50 1.69
C THR A 266 37.11 25.78 0.48
N GLY A 267 36.53 26.30 -0.60
CA GLY A 267 37.28 26.73 -1.79
C GLY A 267 36.39 27.36 -2.85
N THR A 268 36.88 27.46 -4.10
CA THR A 268 36.10 27.95 -5.25
C THR A 268 36.16 26.96 -6.41
N TRP A 269 35.08 26.80 -7.18
CA TRP A 269 35.09 25.97 -8.39
C TRP A 269 35.86 26.63 -9.53
N SER A 270 36.66 25.86 -10.26
CA SER A 270 37.55 26.34 -11.33
C SER A 270 37.09 25.99 -12.75
N ASN A 271 36.13 25.07 -12.88
CA ASN A 271 35.57 24.64 -14.17
C ASN A 271 34.04 24.72 -14.10
N VAL A 272 33.40 24.75 -15.27
CA VAL A 272 31.95 24.58 -15.40
C VAL A 272 31.56 23.20 -14.85
N SER A 273 30.50 23.15 -14.04
CA SER A 273 29.91 21.91 -13.53
C SER A 273 29.42 21.04 -14.69
N TYR A 274 29.69 19.73 -14.66
CA TYR A 274 29.33 18.82 -15.74
C TYR A 274 28.41 17.69 -15.23
N LEU A 275 27.20 17.58 -15.79
CA LEU A 275 26.32 16.45 -15.53
C LEU A 275 26.75 15.22 -16.37
N GLY A 276 27.08 14.14 -15.68
CA GLY A 276 27.15 12.81 -16.27
C GLY A 276 25.75 12.22 -16.43
N VAL A 277 25.09 12.45 -17.57
CA VAL A 277 23.70 12.02 -17.83
C VAL A 277 23.47 10.51 -17.64
N GLY A 278 24.48 9.67 -17.88
CA GLY A 278 24.39 8.22 -17.69
C GLY A 278 24.55 7.75 -16.24
N SER A 279 25.16 8.56 -15.38
CA SER A 279 25.36 8.27 -13.95
C SER A 279 24.41 9.07 -13.05
N ASN A 280 23.77 10.12 -13.58
CA ASN A 280 22.99 11.11 -12.82
C ASN A 280 23.82 11.80 -11.72
N THR A 281 25.05 12.19 -12.07
CA THR A 281 26.02 12.77 -11.12
C THR A 281 26.63 14.03 -11.72
N THR A 282 26.75 15.10 -10.92
CA THR A 282 27.44 16.32 -11.35
C THR A 282 28.88 16.32 -10.86
N ARG A 283 29.82 16.55 -11.78
CA ARG A 283 31.23 16.75 -11.45
C ARG A 283 31.54 18.22 -11.22
N LEU A 284 32.05 18.53 -10.04
CA LEU A 284 32.53 19.84 -9.61
C LEU A 284 34.05 19.80 -9.51
N THR A 285 34.77 20.75 -10.13
CA THR A 285 36.25 20.81 -10.04
C THR A 285 36.67 22.04 -9.25
N ALA A 286 37.35 21.83 -8.14
CA ALA A 286 37.86 22.89 -7.28
C ALA A 286 39.19 23.46 -7.82
N ASN A 287 39.46 24.72 -7.48
CA ASN A 287 40.75 25.33 -7.72
C ASN A 287 41.82 24.70 -6.81
N GLY A 288 42.96 24.30 -7.38
CA GLY A 288 44.05 23.62 -6.66
C GLY A 288 43.74 22.15 -6.39
N THR A 289 44.22 21.62 -5.25
CA THR A 289 43.98 20.24 -4.79
C THR A 289 43.57 20.22 -3.31
N PRO A 290 42.41 20.79 -2.95
CA PRO A 290 42.00 20.96 -1.56
C PRO A 290 41.54 19.66 -0.88
N PHE A 291 41.36 18.57 -1.63
CA PHE A 291 40.79 17.33 -1.12
C PHE A 291 41.84 16.21 -1.02
N THR A 292 41.66 15.31 -0.07
CA THR A 292 42.30 13.99 -0.09
C THR A 292 41.42 13.05 -0.88
N ALA A 293 41.94 12.42 -1.94
CA ALA A 293 41.16 11.56 -2.83
C ALA A 293 40.47 10.42 -2.05
N GLY A 294 39.17 10.21 -2.30
CA GLY A 294 38.33 9.22 -1.63
C GLY A 294 37.85 9.56 -0.22
N ALA A 295 38.45 10.56 0.45
CA ALA A 295 38.18 10.84 1.86
C ALA A 295 36.83 11.53 2.15
N LEU A 296 36.12 12.01 1.11
CA LEU A 296 34.90 12.82 1.28
C LEU A 296 33.62 12.10 0.86
N VAL A 297 33.71 10.84 0.46
CA VAL A 297 32.57 10.01 0.07
C VAL A 297 31.61 9.87 1.26
N GLY A 298 30.31 10.09 1.05
CA GLY A 298 29.29 10.10 2.11
C GLY A 298 29.15 11.44 2.85
N ARG A 299 30.05 12.41 2.62
CA ARG A 299 29.94 13.76 3.19
C ARG A 299 29.05 14.67 2.34
N LEU A 300 28.56 15.74 2.95
CA LEU A 300 27.73 16.75 2.30
C LEU A 300 28.57 17.94 1.87
N VAL A 301 28.21 18.57 0.76
CA VAL A 301 28.80 19.83 0.32
C VAL A 301 27.70 20.85 0.04
N ASN A 302 27.86 22.06 0.57
CA ASN A 302 27.20 23.22 0.00
C ASN A 302 28.04 23.67 -1.21
N ALA A 303 27.53 23.38 -2.41
CA ALA A 303 28.23 23.65 -3.66
C ALA A 303 28.24 25.15 -4.03
N ASP A 304 27.38 25.97 -3.42
CA ASP A 304 27.44 27.42 -3.52
C ASP A 304 26.98 28.04 -2.20
N THR A 305 27.94 28.50 -1.41
CA THR A 305 27.71 29.10 -0.09
C THR A 305 26.85 30.37 -0.11
N SER A 306 26.47 30.90 -1.27
CA SER A 306 25.47 31.97 -1.39
C SER A 306 24.02 31.47 -1.14
N GLN A 307 23.80 30.15 -1.21
CA GLN A 307 22.54 29.47 -0.97
C GLN A 307 22.64 28.46 0.19
N LYS A 308 21.54 27.74 0.48
CA LYS A 308 21.44 26.75 1.56
C LYS A 308 21.22 25.27 1.12
N ARG A 309 21.29 24.97 -0.17
CA ARG A 309 21.18 23.64 -0.79
C ARG A 309 22.48 22.83 -0.66
N HIS A 310 22.31 21.56 -0.29
CA HIS A 310 23.42 20.61 -0.15
C HIS A 310 23.37 19.51 -1.20
N ALA A 311 24.53 18.95 -1.51
CA ALA A 311 24.68 17.78 -2.36
C ALA A 311 25.51 16.70 -1.64
N LEU A 312 25.17 15.43 -1.86
CA LEU A 312 25.94 14.30 -1.34
C LEU A 312 27.14 14.03 -2.25
N ILE A 313 28.34 13.94 -1.66
CA ILE A 313 29.55 13.54 -2.34
C ILE A 313 29.59 12.01 -2.43
N ILE A 314 29.70 11.48 -3.65
CA ILE A 314 29.74 10.04 -3.91
C ILE A 314 31.10 9.56 -4.43
N ALA A 315 31.92 10.47 -4.92
CA ALA A 315 33.32 10.22 -5.26
C ALA A 315 34.09 11.53 -5.19
N ASN A 316 35.38 11.46 -4.86
CA ASN A 316 36.24 12.63 -4.95
C ASN A 316 37.67 12.27 -5.34
N THR A 317 38.28 13.12 -6.18
CA THR A 317 39.73 13.12 -6.41
C THR A 317 40.38 14.17 -5.52
N ALA A 318 41.67 14.46 -5.73
CA ALA A 318 42.35 15.53 -5.02
C ALA A 318 41.79 16.95 -5.32
N ASN A 319 41.06 17.11 -6.43
CA ASN A 319 40.56 18.41 -6.89
C ASN A 319 39.16 18.40 -7.51
N ALA A 320 38.44 17.29 -7.46
CA ALA A 320 37.08 17.21 -7.97
C ALA A 320 36.18 16.41 -7.04
N LEU A 321 34.93 16.82 -6.95
CA LEU A 321 33.84 16.09 -6.31
C LEU A 321 32.86 15.62 -7.38
N ASP A 322 32.41 14.38 -7.29
CA ASP A 322 31.20 13.92 -7.95
C ASP A 322 30.09 13.91 -6.91
N VAL A 323 29.00 14.60 -7.23
CA VAL A 323 27.83 14.70 -6.36
C VAL A 323 26.58 14.15 -7.03
N VAL A 324 25.61 13.73 -6.23
CA VAL A 324 24.34 13.16 -6.72
C VAL A 324 23.48 14.24 -7.40
N GLY A 325 22.86 13.86 -8.52
CA GLY A 325 21.86 14.66 -9.21
C GLY A 325 22.44 15.71 -10.17
N ASP A 326 21.55 16.37 -10.89
CA ASP A 326 21.87 17.55 -11.71
C ASP A 326 21.77 18.81 -10.86
N ILE A 327 22.91 19.36 -10.49
CA ILE A 327 23.02 20.63 -9.76
C ILE A 327 23.61 21.74 -10.65
N THR A 328 23.74 21.47 -11.96
CA THR A 328 24.28 22.44 -12.90
C THR A 328 23.26 23.57 -13.11
N THR A 329 23.73 24.80 -13.19
CA THR A 329 22.84 25.98 -13.36
C THR A 329 22.04 25.98 -14.66
N THR A 330 22.39 25.12 -15.62
CA THR A 330 21.67 24.97 -16.89
C THR A 330 20.25 24.43 -16.75
N THR A 331 19.90 23.83 -15.61
CA THR A 331 18.51 23.39 -15.30
C THR A 331 17.64 24.47 -14.67
N GLY A 332 18.13 25.71 -14.56
CA GLY A 332 17.36 26.86 -14.08
C GLY A 332 17.41 27.00 -12.56
N LEU A 333 16.27 27.38 -11.94
CA LEU A 333 16.16 27.64 -10.50
C LEU A 333 16.60 26.46 -9.60
N GLU A 334 16.63 25.25 -10.17
CA GLU A 334 16.97 23.99 -9.49
C GLU A 334 18.48 23.67 -9.56
N GLY A 335 19.22 24.29 -10.48
CA GLY A 335 20.68 24.24 -10.55
C GLY A 335 21.33 25.32 -9.69
N TYR A 336 22.50 25.03 -9.12
CA TYR A 336 23.11 25.88 -8.08
C TYR A 336 24.62 25.83 -7.93
N ALA A 337 25.34 25.19 -8.84
CA ALA A 337 26.79 25.20 -8.83
C ALA A 337 27.33 25.78 -10.14
N ASP A 338 27.96 26.96 -10.06
CA ASP A 338 28.64 27.62 -11.15
C ASP A 338 30.17 27.67 -10.96
N ILE A 339 30.86 27.91 -12.07
CA ILE A 339 32.28 28.23 -12.03
C ILE A 339 32.50 29.53 -11.25
N GLY A 340 33.43 29.49 -10.30
CA GLY A 340 33.77 30.64 -9.45
C GLY A 340 33.01 30.70 -8.13
N ASP A 341 31.95 29.92 -7.95
CA ASP A 341 31.22 29.88 -6.68
C ASP A 341 32.11 29.32 -5.57
N ALA A 342 31.89 29.84 -4.36
CA ALA A 342 32.55 29.36 -3.16
C ALA A 342 31.78 28.17 -2.59
N PHE A 343 32.48 27.08 -2.27
CA PHE A 343 31.89 25.89 -1.67
C PHE A 343 32.37 25.69 -0.23
N ALA A 344 31.59 24.95 0.54
CA ALA A 344 31.97 24.41 1.84
C ALA A 344 31.53 22.96 1.95
N VAL A 345 32.47 22.04 2.15
CA VAL A 345 32.18 20.69 2.62
C VAL A 345 31.69 20.82 4.06
N LEU A 346 30.55 20.23 4.38
CA LEU A 346 29.90 20.42 5.66
C LEU A 346 30.46 19.44 6.69
N ASN A 347 30.62 19.95 7.89
CA ASN A 347 31.02 19.19 9.06
C ASN A 347 30.23 19.75 10.24
N TYR A 348 29.36 18.93 10.83
CA TYR A 348 28.49 19.28 11.95
C TYR A 348 29.01 18.74 13.30
N ASP A 349 30.24 18.24 13.31
CA ASP A 349 30.92 17.79 14.52
C ASP A 349 31.14 19.01 15.44
N LEU A 350 30.82 18.89 16.72
CA LEU A 350 30.95 20.00 17.66
C LEU A 350 32.44 20.29 17.95
N GLN A 351 32.78 21.55 18.25
CA GLN A 351 34.09 21.94 18.76
C GLN A 351 34.11 22.06 20.29
N ALA A 352 35.30 22.04 20.90
CA ALA A 352 35.52 22.00 22.35
C ALA A 352 34.81 23.08 23.18
N GLY A 353 34.48 24.23 22.56
CA GLY A 353 33.81 25.36 23.21
C GLY A 353 32.33 25.46 22.88
N SER A 354 31.75 24.46 22.21
CA SER A 354 30.36 24.49 21.76
C SER A 354 29.40 24.70 22.93
N PRO A 355 28.42 25.61 22.80
CA PRO A 355 27.32 25.72 23.77
C PRO A 355 26.34 24.54 23.73
N ALA A 356 26.43 23.68 22.71
CA ALA A 356 25.66 22.44 22.63
C ALA A 356 26.27 21.32 23.49
N LYS A 357 27.55 21.46 23.86
CA LYS A 357 28.27 20.45 24.64
C LYS A 357 27.74 20.36 26.08
N ASP A 358 27.49 19.13 26.53
CA ASP A 358 26.96 18.75 27.85
C ASP A 358 25.67 19.51 28.24
N ALA A 359 24.90 19.98 27.25
CA ALA A 359 23.75 20.89 27.46
C ALA A 359 22.39 20.21 27.25
N GLY A 360 22.36 18.98 26.72
CA GLY A 360 21.15 18.20 26.48
C GLY A 360 20.65 17.47 27.72
N ASP A 361 19.41 17.00 27.64
CA ASP A 361 18.80 16.12 28.63
C ASP A 361 19.19 14.65 28.39
N PRO A 362 19.93 14.00 29.31
CA PRO A 362 20.28 12.58 29.18
C PRO A 362 19.09 11.63 29.23
N ALA A 363 17.96 12.09 29.77
CA ALA A 363 16.75 11.30 29.94
C ALA A 363 15.69 11.58 28.87
N GLY A 364 16.06 12.18 27.73
CA GLY A 364 15.16 12.63 26.67
C GLY A 364 14.06 11.63 26.27
N VAL A 365 13.09 12.07 25.46
CA VAL A 365 11.97 11.22 25.02
C VAL A 365 12.07 10.99 23.51
N PRO A 366 12.33 9.76 23.03
CA PRO A 366 12.87 8.60 23.77
C PRO A 366 14.30 8.84 24.31
N PRO A 367 14.80 8.01 25.25
CA PRO A 367 16.14 8.17 25.82
C PRO A 367 17.19 8.15 24.72
N ALA A 368 18.20 9.01 24.84
CA ALA A 368 19.24 9.10 23.82
C ALA A 368 19.95 7.76 23.59
N PRO A 369 20.37 7.45 22.34
CA PRO A 369 21.06 6.20 22.05
C PRO A 369 22.41 6.12 22.74
N GLU A 370 22.93 4.91 22.92
CA GLU A 370 24.24 4.67 23.55
C GLU A 370 25.40 5.33 22.81
N THR A 371 25.22 5.65 21.53
CA THR A 371 26.20 6.36 20.70
C THR A 371 25.56 7.45 19.84
N ASP A 372 26.35 8.43 19.43
CA ASP A 372 25.98 9.39 18.39
C ASP A 372 26.00 8.77 16.98
N ILE A 373 25.70 9.57 15.94
CA ILE A 373 25.66 9.10 14.54
C ILE A 373 27.01 8.57 14.00
N ARG A 374 28.14 8.81 14.69
CA ARG A 374 29.46 8.28 14.31
C ARG A 374 29.86 7.06 15.14
N GLY A 375 29.05 6.67 16.12
CA GLY A 375 29.39 5.62 17.07
C GLY A 375 30.17 6.12 18.29
N VAL A 376 30.29 7.43 18.53
CA VAL A 376 30.91 7.97 19.75
C VAL A 376 29.94 7.77 20.91
N SER A 377 30.41 7.24 22.04
CA SER A 377 29.56 6.99 23.21
C SER A 377 28.83 8.25 23.68
N ARG A 378 27.56 8.10 24.05
CA ARG A 378 26.68 9.18 24.50
C ARG A 378 26.09 8.82 25.87
N PRO A 379 26.26 9.63 26.93
CA PRO A 379 27.02 10.88 26.97
C PRO A 379 28.52 10.68 26.81
N HIS A 380 29.18 11.54 26.03
CA HIS A 380 30.63 11.64 26.02
C HIS A 380 31.04 12.73 27.02
N TYR A 381 31.62 12.32 28.16
CA TYR A 381 31.95 13.18 29.30
C TYR A 381 30.81 13.47 30.29
N ALA A 382 30.41 14.75 30.47
CA ALA A 382 29.67 15.19 31.65
C ALA A 382 28.14 15.15 31.45
N GLY A 383 27.70 15.12 30.20
CA GLY A 383 26.30 15.08 29.79
C GLY A 383 26.17 14.71 28.32
N ILE A 384 24.94 14.79 27.81
CA ILE A 384 24.64 14.59 26.40
C ILE A 384 24.77 15.92 25.68
N ASP A 385 25.39 15.88 24.51
CA ASP A 385 25.50 17.02 23.62
C ASP A 385 24.22 17.19 22.79
N ILE A 386 23.78 18.43 22.62
CA ILE A 386 22.62 18.75 21.79
C ILE A 386 22.98 18.50 20.31
N GLY A 387 22.12 17.81 19.58
CA GLY A 387 22.28 17.49 18.16
C GLY A 387 22.76 16.06 17.89
N ALA A 388 23.00 15.76 16.61
CA ALA A 388 23.31 14.40 16.14
C ALA A 388 24.69 13.88 16.55
N TYR A 389 25.55 14.76 17.04
CA TYR A 389 26.96 14.50 17.32
C TYR A 389 27.30 14.79 18.78
N GLU A 390 28.07 13.90 19.40
CA GLU A 390 28.78 14.15 20.65
C GLU A 390 30.12 14.83 20.38
N TYR A 391 30.57 15.75 21.20
CA TYR A 391 31.90 16.32 21.07
C TYR A 391 32.95 15.25 21.36
N ASP A 392 33.77 14.92 20.36
CA ASP A 392 34.86 13.97 20.50
C ASP A 392 36.23 14.60 20.23
N ASP A 393 37.14 14.43 21.18
CA ASP A 393 38.54 14.81 21.11
C ASP A 393 39.48 13.65 21.48
N ASN A 394 38.93 12.45 21.68
CA ASN A 394 39.71 11.26 21.87
C ASN A 394 40.16 10.71 20.51
N ALA A 395 41.34 10.12 20.50
CA ALA A 395 41.79 9.36 19.35
C ALA A 395 41.20 7.94 19.44
N PRO A 396 40.90 7.30 18.30
CA PRO A 396 40.38 5.94 18.32
C PRO A 396 41.39 4.99 18.95
N SER A 397 40.91 3.90 19.53
CA SER A 397 41.72 2.83 20.13
C SER A 397 41.24 1.46 19.68
N VAL A 398 42.10 0.45 19.75
CA VAL A 398 41.70 -0.95 19.52
C VAL A 398 41.25 -1.54 20.84
N LEU A 399 39.97 -1.91 20.94
CA LEU A 399 39.39 -2.57 22.10
C LEU A 399 39.78 -4.04 22.19
N SER A 400 39.77 -4.77 21.06
CA SER A 400 40.18 -6.17 21.02
C SER A 400 40.65 -6.61 19.63
N ILE A 401 41.54 -7.60 19.62
CA ILE A 401 41.86 -8.43 18.46
C ILE A 401 41.78 -9.88 18.94
N SER A 402 40.65 -10.54 18.71
CA SER A 402 40.36 -11.88 19.22
C SER A 402 40.29 -12.90 18.10
N SER A 403 40.86 -14.08 18.31
CA SER A 403 40.73 -15.18 17.37
C SER A 403 39.37 -15.87 17.55
N ARG A 404 38.67 -16.15 16.45
CA ARG A 404 37.49 -17.02 16.44
C ARG A 404 37.85 -18.50 16.64
N ASP A 405 39.12 -18.83 16.43
CA ASP A 405 39.67 -20.18 16.46
C ASP A 405 40.71 -20.27 17.59
N PRO A 406 40.29 -20.34 18.87
CA PRO A 406 41.22 -20.38 19.99
C PRO A 406 42.08 -21.65 19.93
N GLY A 407 43.41 -21.50 20.04
CA GLY A 407 44.36 -22.62 19.99
C GLY A 407 44.46 -23.41 21.29
N PRO A 408 45.13 -24.59 21.28
CA PRO A 408 45.91 -25.13 20.16
C PRO A 408 45.03 -25.68 19.03
N THR A 409 45.41 -25.43 17.76
CA THR A 409 44.62 -25.80 16.57
C THR A 409 45.50 -26.27 15.42
N ASN A 410 45.00 -27.18 14.59
CA ASN A 410 45.62 -27.60 13.33
C ASN A 410 44.90 -27.09 12.06
N ALA A 411 43.99 -26.12 12.22
CA ALA A 411 43.21 -25.53 11.13
C ALA A 411 44.10 -24.86 10.07
N ASP A 412 43.69 -24.95 8.80
CA ASP A 412 44.42 -24.38 7.64
C ASP A 412 44.15 -22.88 7.42
N SER A 413 43.18 -22.32 8.16
CA SER A 413 42.80 -20.92 8.19
C SER A 413 42.43 -20.47 9.60
N LEU A 414 42.65 -19.18 9.91
CA LEU A 414 42.30 -18.55 11.19
C LEU A 414 41.58 -17.23 10.94
N VAL A 415 40.53 -16.92 11.69
CA VAL A 415 39.84 -15.63 11.62
C VAL A 415 40.04 -14.84 12.92
N TYR A 416 40.34 -13.55 12.79
CA TYR A 416 40.47 -12.62 13.91
C TYR A 416 39.46 -11.48 13.79
N ASP A 417 38.68 -11.26 14.84
CA ASP A 417 37.81 -10.08 14.98
C ASP A 417 38.58 -8.95 15.66
N VAL A 418 38.52 -7.77 15.05
CA VAL A 418 39.18 -6.53 15.46
C VAL A 418 38.09 -5.50 15.77
N LEU A 419 38.05 -5.03 17.02
CA LEU A 419 37.09 -4.04 17.47
C LEU A 419 37.82 -2.75 17.87
N PHE A 420 37.37 -1.62 17.35
CA PHE A 420 37.83 -0.28 17.70
C PHE A 420 36.85 0.39 18.68
N SER A 421 37.29 1.45 19.35
CA SER A 421 36.45 2.21 20.30
C SER A 421 35.36 3.05 19.63
N GLU A 422 35.46 3.26 18.32
CA GLU A 422 34.61 4.12 17.50
C GLU A 422 34.83 3.80 16.01
N HIS A 423 34.09 4.44 15.10
CA HIS A 423 34.25 4.26 13.66
C HIS A 423 35.62 4.77 13.18
N VAL A 424 36.43 3.87 12.63
CA VAL A 424 37.72 4.20 12.01
C VAL A 424 37.68 4.05 10.49
N VAL A 425 38.48 4.86 9.80
CA VAL A 425 38.70 4.79 8.36
C VAL A 425 40.16 4.48 8.07
N GLY A 426 40.45 3.95 6.88
CA GLY A 426 41.81 3.65 6.43
C GLY A 426 42.40 2.33 6.96
N VAL A 427 41.57 1.46 7.55
CA VAL A 427 41.98 0.08 7.91
C VAL A 427 42.23 -0.71 6.62
N THR A 428 43.45 -1.21 6.46
CA THR A 428 43.85 -2.02 5.30
C THR A 428 44.51 -3.29 5.78
N LEU A 429 44.56 -4.32 4.92
CA LEU A 429 45.28 -5.56 5.22
C LEU A 429 46.75 -5.32 5.60
N ASP A 430 47.36 -4.24 5.09
CA ASP A 430 48.74 -3.86 5.36
C ASP A 430 48.97 -3.41 6.81
N ALA A 431 47.93 -2.98 7.54
CA ALA A 431 48.02 -2.62 8.95
C ALA A 431 48.16 -3.84 9.88
N PHE A 432 47.86 -5.04 9.40
CA PHE A 432 47.92 -6.26 10.18
C PHE A 432 49.19 -7.06 9.89
N PHE A 433 49.80 -7.63 10.92
CA PHE A 433 51.01 -8.44 10.81
C PHE A 433 50.80 -9.75 11.55
N VAL A 434 51.12 -10.86 10.88
CA VAL A 434 51.18 -12.17 11.51
C VAL A 434 52.54 -12.27 12.19
N THR A 435 52.54 -12.34 13.51
CA THR A 435 53.74 -12.50 14.34
C THR A 435 53.83 -13.94 14.83
N THR A 436 54.89 -14.65 14.45
CA THR A 436 55.27 -15.91 15.10
C THR A 436 55.97 -15.60 16.42
N ILE A 437 55.42 -16.06 17.54
CA ILE A 437 56.00 -15.84 18.88
C ILE A 437 57.08 -16.92 19.13
N ALA A 438 58.18 -16.52 19.79
CA ALA A 438 59.42 -17.29 19.82
C ALA A 438 59.26 -18.72 20.36
N GLY A 439 59.68 -19.70 19.55
CA GLY A 439 59.70 -21.13 19.94
C GLY A 439 59.24 -22.09 18.84
N GLY A 440 58.52 -21.60 17.81
CA GLY A 440 57.94 -22.41 16.74
C GLY A 440 58.23 -21.95 15.31
N ASN A 441 57.77 -22.72 14.33
CA ASN A 441 57.87 -22.47 12.89
C ASN A 441 56.50 -22.23 12.21
N ALA A 442 55.43 -22.01 12.99
CA ALA A 442 54.11 -21.67 12.47
C ALA A 442 54.13 -20.41 11.58
N VAL A 443 53.51 -20.50 10.41
CA VAL A 443 53.37 -19.43 9.43
C VAL A 443 51.95 -19.38 8.88
N ALA A 444 51.46 -18.18 8.57
CA ALA A 444 50.19 -17.95 7.89
C ALA A 444 50.27 -16.72 6.98
N VAL A 445 49.36 -16.63 6.01
CA VAL A 445 49.28 -15.52 5.05
C VAL A 445 47.96 -14.77 5.25
N ARG A 446 48.03 -13.44 5.26
CA ARG A 446 46.84 -12.56 5.26
C ARG A 446 46.12 -12.67 3.91
N ASP A 447 44.85 -13.03 3.93
CA ASP A 447 44.06 -13.24 2.70
C ASP A 447 43.04 -12.12 2.49
N ARG A 448 42.18 -11.89 3.48
CA ARG A 448 41.00 -11.04 3.34
C ARG A 448 40.75 -10.20 4.59
N LEU A 449 40.28 -8.98 4.37
CA LEU A 449 39.77 -8.06 5.40
C LEU A 449 38.33 -7.74 5.05
N GLU A 450 37.43 -7.96 5.99
CA GLU A 450 36.00 -7.71 5.87
C GLU A 450 35.54 -6.83 7.03
N GLY A 451 34.44 -6.09 6.85
CA GLY A 451 33.92 -5.16 7.85
C GLY A 451 34.20 -3.68 7.55
N SER A 452 33.56 -2.82 8.33
CA SER A 452 33.57 -1.36 8.25
C SER A 452 33.13 -0.80 9.60
N GLY A 453 33.18 0.52 9.82
CA GLY A 453 32.77 1.04 11.12
C GLY A 453 33.86 0.86 12.16
N ALA A 454 33.46 0.37 13.32
CA ALA A 454 34.33 0.00 14.43
C ALA A 454 34.79 -1.47 14.38
N THR A 455 34.26 -2.31 13.48
CA THR A 455 34.45 -3.78 13.53
C THR A 455 34.98 -4.33 12.23
N TYR A 456 36.06 -5.11 12.31
CA TYR A 456 36.71 -5.76 11.17
C TYR A 456 37.02 -7.22 11.46
N ALA A 457 36.97 -8.07 10.43
CA ALA A 457 37.43 -9.46 10.49
C ALA A 457 38.62 -9.65 9.53
N VAL A 458 39.69 -10.26 10.03
CA VAL A 458 40.91 -10.57 9.25
C VAL A 458 41.05 -12.08 9.14
N THR A 459 41.05 -12.58 7.91
CA THR A 459 41.26 -14.01 7.62
C THR A 459 42.72 -14.28 7.26
N LEU A 460 43.32 -15.23 7.97
CA LEU A 460 44.60 -15.84 7.66
C LEU A 460 44.38 -17.20 7.02
N VAL A 461 45.17 -17.54 6.00
CA VAL A 461 45.12 -18.82 5.28
C VAL A 461 46.53 -19.41 5.11
N ASN A 462 46.61 -20.68 4.70
CA ASN A 462 47.86 -21.44 4.59
C ASN A 462 48.59 -21.53 5.94
N VAL A 463 47.83 -21.71 7.01
CA VAL A 463 48.35 -21.89 8.37
C VAL A 463 49.05 -23.24 8.42
N THR A 464 50.37 -23.25 8.67
CA THR A 464 51.21 -24.46 8.66
C THR A 464 52.37 -24.34 9.66
N GLY A 465 52.85 -25.47 10.19
CA GLY A 465 53.93 -25.53 11.18
C GLY A 465 53.42 -25.39 12.61
N ASN A 466 54.31 -25.44 13.61
CA ASN A 466 53.94 -25.51 15.02
C ASN A 466 54.41 -24.26 15.76
N GLY A 467 53.64 -23.82 16.75
CA GLY A 467 53.92 -22.67 17.61
C GLY A 467 52.87 -21.57 17.55
N ASP A 468 53.12 -20.52 18.31
CA ASP A 468 52.17 -19.44 18.56
C ASP A 468 52.15 -18.42 17.41
N LEU A 469 50.98 -18.25 16.80
CA LEU A 469 50.67 -17.14 15.91
C LEU A 469 49.89 -16.06 16.66
N ARG A 470 50.15 -14.80 16.31
CA ARG A 470 49.37 -13.66 16.78
C ARG A 470 49.15 -12.69 15.63
N LEU A 471 47.92 -12.21 15.47
CA LEU A 471 47.63 -11.13 14.54
C LEU A 471 47.78 -9.78 15.24
N ASP A 472 48.83 -9.04 14.94
CA ASP A 472 49.06 -7.71 15.49
C ASP A 472 48.54 -6.64 14.53
N LEU A 473 47.86 -5.63 15.06
CA LEU A 473 47.65 -4.38 14.33
C LEU A 473 48.83 -3.48 14.62
N VAL A 474 49.60 -3.13 13.59
CA VAL A 474 50.67 -2.14 13.69
C VAL A 474 50.13 -0.82 13.18
N ASN A 475 50.32 0.25 13.96
CA ASN A 475 50.02 1.59 13.50
C ASN A 475 51.03 1.99 12.40
N ILE A 476 50.68 1.73 11.15
CA ILE A 476 51.44 2.14 9.96
C ILE A 476 51.11 3.58 9.53
N GLY A 477 50.30 4.29 10.31
CA GLY A 477 49.70 5.57 9.92
C GLY A 477 48.55 5.38 8.92
N GLY A 478 47.57 6.27 8.98
CA GLY A 478 46.44 6.26 8.04
C GLY A 478 45.16 5.63 8.57
N ILE A 479 45.21 4.91 9.71
CA ILE A 479 44.00 4.60 10.48
C ILE A 479 43.69 5.82 11.34
N THR A 480 42.58 6.48 11.04
CA THR A 480 42.06 7.61 11.80
C THR A 480 40.60 7.36 12.13
N ASP A 481 40.06 8.06 13.11
CA ASP A 481 38.62 8.22 13.19
C ASP A 481 38.11 9.06 12.00
N VAL A 482 36.80 9.28 12.00
CA VAL A 482 36.10 10.12 11.01
C VAL A 482 36.39 11.62 11.15
N LEU A 483 37.04 12.05 12.24
CA LEU A 483 37.50 13.42 12.52
C LEU A 483 38.96 13.67 12.12
N GLY A 484 39.70 12.60 11.80
CA GLY A 484 41.11 12.61 11.46
C GLY A 484 42.06 12.45 12.65
N HIS A 485 41.57 12.15 13.86
CA HIS A 485 42.45 11.75 14.96
C HIS A 485 43.03 10.37 14.63
N ALA A 486 44.36 10.32 14.53
CA ALA A 486 45.06 9.08 14.21
C ALA A 486 45.01 8.11 15.38
N LEU A 487 44.78 6.82 15.07
CA LEU A 487 45.01 5.72 15.99
C LEU A 487 46.41 5.90 16.61
N PRO A 488 46.55 6.12 17.93
CA PRO A 488 47.81 6.57 18.50
C PRO A 488 48.83 5.43 18.59
N ALA A 489 48.38 4.19 18.76
CA ALA A 489 49.24 3.01 18.85
C ALA A 489 48.56 1.79 18.22
N GLY A 490 49.39 0.85 17.74
CA GLY A 490 48.92 -0.48 17.36
C GLY A 490 48.48 -1.30 18.57
N ALA A 491 47.89 -2.46 18.33
CA ALA A 491 47.47 -3.39 19.37
C ALA A 491 47.93 -4.81 19.06
N LEU A 492 48.17 -5.56 20.13
CA LEU A 492 48.59 -6.95 20.02
C LEU A 492 47.37 -7.85 19.93
N GLY A 493 47.45 -8.85 19.07
CA GLY A 493 46.43 -9.89 18.93
C GLY A 493 46.30 -10.79 20.14
N GLN A 494 45.19 -11.51 20.21
CA GLN A 494 45.15 -12.79 20.90
C GLN A 494 46.17 -13.75 20.26
N VAL A 495 46.86 -14.51 21.10
CA VAL A 495 47.76 -15.58 20.65
C VAL A 495 46.94 -16.84 20.38
N THR A 496 47.12 -17.41 19.19
CA THR A 496 46.57 -18.71 18.82
C THR A 496 47.74 -19.67 18.59
N THR A 497 47.84 -20.70 19.42
CA THR A 497 48.82 -21.78 19.25
C THR A 497 48.41 -22.64 18.06
N VAL A 498 49.29 -22.78 17.07
CA VAL A 498 49.13 -23.72 15.97
C VAL A 498 49.96 -24.96 16.29
N ASP A 499 49.39 -26.13 16.12
CA ASP A 499 50.11 -27.37 16.32
C ASP A 499 49.69 -28.40 15.26
N ASN A 500 50.66 -28.86 14.50
CA ASN A 500 50.55 -29.80 13.40
C ASN A 500 51.45 -31.04 13.63
N ASP A 501 52.16 -31.16 14.78
CA ASP A 501 52.96 -32.34 15.11
C ASP A 501 52.07 -33.41 15.78
N PRO A 502 52.02 -34.65 15.27
CA PRO A 502 51.25 -35.71 15.91
C PRO A 502 51.98 -36.36 17.11
N PRO A 503 51.25 -36.81 18.14
CA PRO A 503 51.82 -37.51 19.30
C PRO A 503 52.40 -38.89 18.96
N TYR A 504 53.35 -39.43 19.75
CA TYR A 504 53.89 -40.80 19.65
C TYR A 504 54.09 -41.49 21.02
N VAL A 505 54.29 -42.82 21.03
CA VAL A 505 54.46 -43.62 22.27
C VAL A 505 55.91 -43.56 22.77
N ALA A 506 56.14 -42.97 23.94
CA ALA A 506 57.46 -42.83 24.56
C ALA A 506 57.86 -44.07 25.40
N ALA A 507 56.92 -44.72 26.10
CA ALA A 507 57.14 -45.97 26.82
C ALA A 507 55.87 -46.86 26.85
N GLY A 508 56.04 -48.17 26.63
CA GLY A 508 54.95 -49.16 26.61
C GLY A 508 54.49 -49.65 27.99
N PRO A 509 53.44 -50.51 28.06
CA PRO A 509 52.78 -50.90 29.30
C PRO A 509 53.68 -51.60 30.33
N SER A 510 53.67 -51.14 31.59
CA SER A 510 54.46 -51.73 32.70
C SER A 510 53.65 -51.91 33.99
N LEU A 511 53.81 -53.03 34.71
CA LEU A 511 52.97 -53.38 35.87
C LEU A 511 53.27 -52.48 37.08
N GLN A 512 52.22 -51.99 37.74
CA GLN A 512 52.29 -51.14 38.91
C GLN A 512 51.99 -51.93 40.20
N GLY A 513 52.88 -51.89 41.20
CA GLY A 513 52.64 -52.45 42.54
C GLY A 513 52.89 -53.96 42.74
N SER A 514 52.20 -54.59 43.71
CA SER A 514 52.31 -56.03 44.06
C SER A 514 50.97 -56.63 44.59
N PRO A 515 49.96 -56.82 43.73
CA PRO A 515 48.64 -57.36 44.10
C PRO A 515 48.64 -58.84 44.53
N GLY A 516 47.59 -59.27 45.26
CA GLY A 516 47.38 -60.64 45.75
C GLY A 516 46.63 -61.55 44.76
N ALA A 517 46.62 -62.87 44.98
CA ALA A 517 46.14 -63.83 43.97
C ALA A 517 44.63 -63.73 43.65
N ASN A 518 43.77 -63.38 44.60
CA ASN A 518 42.34 -63.14 44.35
C ASN A 518 42.03 -61.64 44.12
N ALA A 519 43.03 -60.83 43.79
CA ALA A 519 42.82 -59.41 43.54
C ALA A 519 42.01 -59.23 42.25
N PRO A 520 40.87 -58.49 42.30
CA PRO A 520 39.98 -58.36 41.15
C PRO A 520 40.53 -57.45 40.03
N SER A 521 41.65 -56.75 40.26
CA SER A 521 42.27 -55.92 39.22
C SER A 521 43.78 -55.70 39.44
N VAL A 522 44.47 -55.40 38.34
CA VAL A 522 45.89 -55.04 38.26
C VAL A 522 46.07 -53.80 37.39
N GLN A 523 47.15 -53.02 37.60
CA GLN A 523 47.33 -51.73 36.90
C GLN A 523 48.63 -51.69 36.10
N PHE A 524 48.59 -51.07 34.91
CA PHE A 524 49.72 -50.87 34.00
C PHE A 524 49.93 -49.39 33.67
N LEU A 525 51.17 -48.92 33.54
CA LEU A 525 51.50 -47.53 33.19
C LEU A 525 52.06 -47.43 31.76
N VAL A 526 51.59 -46.44 30.97
CA VAL A 526 52.00 -46.11 29.58
C VAL A 526 52.39 -44.63 29.49
N THR A 527 53.31 -44.27 28.59
CA THR A 527 53.80 -42.88 28.42
C THR A 527 53.84 -42.47 26.94
N PHE A 528 53.30 -41.28 26.62
CA PHE A 528 53.29 -40.64 25.30
C PHE A 528 54.25 -39.43 25.25
N SER A 529 54.64 -39.00 24.05
CA SER A 529 55.64 -37.95 23.80
C SER A 529 55.19 -36.54 24.09
N GLU A 530 53.88 -36.33 24.09
CA GLU A 530 53.19 -35.08 24.37
C GLU A 530 51.81 -35.35 24.96
N VAL A 531 51.11 -34.28 25.35
CA VAL A 531 49.73 -34.36 25.86
C VAL A 531 48.85 -35.02 24.82
N THR A 532 48.20 -36.12 25.19
CA THR A 532 47.25 -36.81 24.32
C THR A 532 45.82 -36.62 24.82
N VAL A 533 44.89 -36.58 23.87
CA VAL A 533 43.45 -36.55 24.06
C VAL A 533 42.88 -37.79 23.41
N GLY A 534 42.02 -38.51 24.12
CA GLY A 534 41.34 -39.67 23.58
C GLY A 534 41.93 -41.06 23.85
N PRO A 535 43.03 -41.29 24.60
CA PRO A 535 43.34 -42.65 25.07
C PRO A 535 42.17 -43.25 25.82
N ASP A 536 41.62 -44.33 25.28
CA ASP A 536 40.46 -45.02 25.81
C ASP A 536 40.69 -46.54 25.85
N PRO A 537 39.79 -47.33 26.46
CA PRO A 537 39.99 -48.78 26.57
C PRO A 537 40.22 -49.52 25.24
N SER A 538 39.73 -49.02 24.11
CA SER A 538 39.91 -49.64 22.79
C SER A 538 41.35 -49.54 22.27
N ASP A 539 42.13 -48.60 22.78
CA ASP A 539 43.55 -48.47 22.49
C ASP A 539 44.41 -49.54 23.17
N PHE A 540 43.85 -50.39 24.04
CA PHE A 540 44.62 -51.36 24.81
C PHE A 540 44.05 -52.78 24.72
N MET A 541 44.93 -53.75 24.52
CA MET A 541 44.60 -55.17 24.38
C MET A 541 45.24 -55.99 25.52
N VAL A 542 44.42 -56.73 26.26
CA VAL A 542 44.87 -57.65 27.32
C VAL A 542 45.37 -58.96 26.73
N THR A 543 46.42 -59.55 27.33
CA THR A 543 47.03 -60.82 26.93
C THR A 543 47.00 -61.80 28.09
N VAL A 544 46.51 -63.03 27.89
CA VAL A 544 46.28 -64.02 28.97
C VAL A 544 46.88 -65.40 28.65
N ASN A 545 47.32 -66.12 29.69
CA ASN A 545 47.78 -67.51 29.64
C ASN A 545 47.30 -68.28 30.90
N ALA A 546 46.02 -68.63 30.93
CA ALA A 546 45.28 -69.10 32.11
C ALA A 546 44.04 -69.94 31.71
N THR A 547 43.41 -70.61 32.67
CA THR A 547 42.01 -71.06 32.54
C THR A 547 41.10 -69.89 32.85
N VAL A 548 40.31 -69.48 31.87
CA VAL A 548 39.33 -68.40 31.96
C VAL A 548 37.99 -69.04 31.68
N GLU A 549 37.05 -68.97 32.62
CA GLU A 549 35.75 -69.65 32.48
C GLU A 549 34.62 -68.68 32.11
N ASP A 550 34.52 -67.51 32.76
CA ASP A 550 33.34 -66.63 32.63
C ASP A 550 33.72 -65.26 32.06
N VAL A 551 34.53 -64.48 32.79
CA VAL A 551 34.92 -63.13 32.40
C VAL A 551 36.36 -63.14 31.91
N SER A 552 36.52 -62.83 30.62
CA SER A 552 37.84 -62.59 30.06
C SER A 552 38.44 -61.32 30.66
N PRO A 553 39.71 -61.35 31.09
CA PRO A 553 40.35 -60.16 31.63
C PRO A 553 40.38 -59.02 30.61
N SER A 554 40.07 -57.81 31.04
CA SER A 554 39.83 -56.66 30.15
C SER A 554 40.29 -55.35 30.76
N VAL A 555 40.55 -54.34 29.92
CA VAL A 555 40.86 -52.99 30.38
C VAL A 555 39.57 -52.33 30.82
N VAL A 556 39.49 -51.93 32.09
CA VAL A 556 38.29 -51.34 32.70
C VAL A 556 38.44 -49.86 32.97
N ASN A 557 39.66 -49.35 33.03
CA ASN A 557 39.89 -47.92 33.18
C ASN A 557 41.20 -47.47 32.53
N VAL A 558 41.20 -46.26 31.98
CA VAL A 558 42.34 -45.58 31.38
C VAL A 558 42.36 -44.16 31.93
N ASP A 559 43.15 -43.93 32.98
CA ASP A 559 43.21 -42.66 33.70
C ASP A 559 44.51 -41.91 33.40
N THR A 560 44.48 -40.59 33.48
CA THR A 560 45.72 -39.79 33.51
C THR A 560 46.50 -40.08 34.79
N TYR A 561 47.82 -40.23 34.68
CA TYR A 561 48.72 -40.51 35.79
C TYR A 561 49.59 -39.28 36.11
N PRO A 562 49.62 -38.80 37.37
CA PRO A 562 50.25 -37.53 37.69
C PRO A 562 51.78 -37.55 37.50
N VAL A 563 52.27 -36.72 36.57
CA VAL A 563 53.71 -36.51 36.32
C VAL A 563 54.29 -35.45 37.27
N GLY A 564 55.18 -35.88 38.15
CA GLY A 564 55.94 -35.00 39.03
C GLY A 564 57.14 -34.34 38.35
N GLY A 565 56.89 -33.37 37.47
CA GLY A 565 57.90 -32.39 37.02
C GLY A 565 58.10 -32.24 35.50
N ALA A 566 57.83 -31.02 35.01
CA ALA A 566 58.29 -30.33 33.79
C ALA A 566 58.93 -31.12 32.61
N GLY A 567 58.41 -32.28 32.26
CA GLY A 567 58.65 -32.95 30.97
C GLY A 567 57.39 -32.85 30.11
N VAL A 568 57.57 -32.80 28.78
CA VAL A 568 56.50 -32.74 27.78
C VAL A 568 55.72 -34.05 27.65
N GLU A 569 56.12 -35.14 28.32
CA GLU A 569 55.53 -36.48 28.20
C GLU A 569 54.25 -36.65 29.03
N ASP A 570 53.24 -37.33 28.46
CA ASP A 570 51.95 -37.62 29.09
C ASP A 570 51.85 -39.08 29.55
N GLN A 571 51.35 -39.34 30.76
CA GLN A 571 51.32 -40.68 31.36
C GLN A 571 49.91 -41.13 31.64
N TRP A 572 49.61 -42.38 31.30
CA TRP A 572 48.29 -42.98 31.47
C TRP A 572 48.39 -44.28 32.25
N LEU A 573 47.50 -44.44 33.22
CA LEU A 573 47.35 -45.63 34.05
C LEU A 573 46.15 -46.46 33.61
N ILE A 574 46.44 -47.67 33.17
CA ILE A 574 45.49 -48.62 32.63
C ILE A 574 45.18 -49.64 33.71
N THR A 575 43.95 -49.64 34.21
CA THR A 575 43.46 -50.67 35.13
C THR A 575 42.86 -51.82 34.33
N VAL A 576 43.37 -53.02 34.57
CA VAL A 576 42.93 -54.27 33.96
C VAL A 576 42.20 -55.08 35.02
N ASP A 577 40.94 -55.38 34.77
CA ASP A 577 40.18 -56.36 35.54
C ASP A 577 40.74 -57.74 35.22
N THR A 578 41.05 -58.48 36.29
CA THR A 578 41.62 -59.82 36.15
C THR A 578 40.59 -60.86 35.75
N GLY A 579 39.30 -60.53 35.69
CA GLY A 579 38.24 -61.45 35.27
C GLY A 579 38.08 -62.67 36.17
N ASP A 580 37.36 -63.67 35.66
CA ASP A 580 37.17 -64.96 36.30
C ASP A 580 38.20 -65.95 35.73
N MET A 581 39.38 -65.94 36.34
CA MET A 581 40.53 -66.66 35.83
C MET A 581 41.33 -67.36 36.93
N GLU A 582 41.99 -68.42 36.50
CA GLU A 582 43.05 -69.09 37.25
C GLU A 582 44.32 -69.15 36.35
N GLY A 583 45.29 -68.24 36.52
CA GLY A 583 46.55 -68.18 35.74
C GLY A 583 47.18 -66.78 35.49
N ASP A 584 47.93 -66.58 34.37
CA ASP A 584 48.74 -65.36 34.08
C ASP A 584 48.05 -64.28 33.18
N ILE A 585 48.25 -62.96 33.44
CA ILE A 585 47.68 -61.79 32.69
C ILE A 585 48.70 -60.67 32.35
N GLY A 586 48.63 -59.99 31.18
CA GLY A 586 49.47 -58.86 30.69
C GLY A 586 48.79 -57.86 29.71
N LEU A 587 49.45 -56.78 29.23
CA LEU A 587 48.83 -55.69 28.41
C LEU A 587 49.64 -55.20 27.18
N GLN A 588 48.97 -54.81 26.08
CA GLN A 588 49.52 -54.24 24.83
C GLN A 588 48.78 -52.96 24.38
N LEU A 589 49.46 -51.97 23.77
CA LEU A 589 48.86 -50.77 23.15
C LEU A 589 48.61 -50.96 21.63
N LEU A 590 47.46 -50.48 21.14
CA LEU A 590 46.97 -50.43 19.77
C LEU A 590 46.93 -48.96 19.28
N ASN A 591 47.06 -48.72 17.98
CA ASN A 591 46.86 -47.39 17.39
C ASN A 591 45.80 -47.48 16.29
N ASP A 592 44.61 -46.96 16.56
CA ASP A 592 43.48 -46.94 15.63
C ASP A 592 43.13 -45.54 15.10
N GLY A 593 43.90 -44.53 15.51
CA GLY A 593 43.75 -43.13 15.10
C GLY A 593 42.86 -42.28 16.00
N THR A 594 42.29 -42.84 17.08
CA THR A 594 41.44 -42.11 18.03
C THR A 594 42.23 -41.28 19.04
N ILE A 595 43.43 -41.72 19.41
CA ILE A 595 44.37 -40.92 20.20
C ILE A 595 44.88 -39.75 19.36
N THR A 596 44.58 -38.54 19.80
CA THR A 596 45.02 -37.27 19.19
C THR A 596 45.77 -36.42 20.21
N ASP A 597 46.31 -35.27 19.80
CA ASP A 597 46.73 -34.20 20.73
C ASP A 597 45.60 -33.15 20.88
N PRO A 598 45.75 -32.12 21.74
CA PRO A 598 44.77 -31.05 21.88
C PRO A 598 44.50 -30.22 20.61
N ALA A 599 45.37 -30.28 19.59
CA ALA A 599 45.19 -29.60 18.32
C ALA A 599 44.49 -30.46 17.25
N GLY A 600 44.29 -31.76 17.54
CA GLY A 600 43.60 -32.72 16.68
C GLY A 600 44.52 -33.55 15.77
N ASN A 601 45.83 -33.60 16.02
CA ASN A 601 46.75 -34.46 15.25
C ASN A 601 46.73 -35.90 15.79
N SER A 602 46.57 -36.90 14.93
CA SER A 602 46.44 -38.33 15.33
C SER A 602 47.79 -39.01 15.65
N LEU A 603 47.80 -39.90 16.64
CA LEU A 603 48.96 -40.67 17.12
C LEU A 603 49.72 -41.41 16.01
N VAL A 604 51.06 -41.31 16.02
CA VAL A 604 51.97 -42.02 15.10
C VAL A 604 52.15 -43.49 15.53
N ALA A 605 51.97 -44.41 14.59
CA ALA A 605 51.89 -45.86 14.85
C ALA A 605 53.13 -46.50 15.50
N GLY A 606 52.93 -47.15 16.65
CA GLY A 606 53.84 -48.14 17.24
C GLY A 606 53.14 -49.01 18.30
N SER A 607 53.02 -50.32 18.07
CA SER A 607 52.53 -51.25 19.10
C SER A 607 53.68 -51.68 20.02
N SER A 608 53.44 -51.71 21.34
CA SER A 608 54.42 -52.18 22.35
C SER A 608 53.76 -53.14 23.35
N SER A 609 54.39 -54.29 23.64
CA SER A 609 53.90 -55.32 24.57
C SER A 609 54.53 -55.21 25.97
N GLY A 610 53.74 -55.40 27.05
CA GLY A 610 54.12 -55.20 28.46
C GLY A 610 54.43 -56.45 29.33
N GLN A 611 54.40 -56.28 30.67
CA GLN A 611 54.68 -57.29 31.74
C GLN A 611 53.47 -58.20 32.12
N VAL A 612 53.65 -59.28 32.94
CA VAL A 612 52.58 -60.26 33.35
C VAL A 612 52.42 -60.54 34.88
N HIS A 613 51.25 -61.03 35.39
CA HIS A 613 50.87 -61.34 36.82
C HIS A 613 49.96 -62.60 37.04
N ILE A 614 49.90 -63.27 38.23
CA ILE A 614 49.14 -64.53 38.54
C ILE A 614 47.85 -64.29 39.37
N VAL A 615 46.71 -64.94 39.03
CA VAL A 615 45.36 -64.74 39.65
C VAL A 615 44.57 -66.06 39.89
N ASP A 616 43.73 -66.13 40.95
CA ASP A 616 42.63 -67.11 41.24
C ASP A 616 41.41 -66.39 41.86
N THR A 617 40.35 -66.21 41.05
CA THR A 617 39.11 -65.49 41.39
C THR A 617 37.85 -66.35 41.21
N HIS A 618 37.98 -67.68 41.12
CA HIS A 618 36.91 -68.60 40.71
C HIS A 618 36.06 -69.10 41.91
N ALA A 619 34.72 -68.92 41.90
CA ALA A 619 33.83 -69.17 43.06
C ALA A 619 32.81 -70.34 42.86
N PRO A 620 32.08 -70.82 43.91
CA PRO A 620 31.11 -71.92 43.80
C PRO A 620 29.80 -71.46 43.13
N ARG A 621 29.09 -72.31 42.37
CA ARG A 621 27.90 -71.94 41.58
C ARG A 621 26.68 -72.80 41.93
N ALA A 622 25.49 -72.22 42.06
CA ALA A 622 24.25 -73.00 42.21
C ALA A 622 23.70 -73.44 40.84
N SER A 623 22.87 -74.47 40.83
CA SER A 623 22.06 -74.87 39.68
C SER A 623 20.70 -74.16 39.76
N ALA A 624 20.10 -73.99 38.59
CA ALA A 624 18.87 -73.24 38.47
C ALA A 624 17.69 -73.98 39.14
N PRO A 625 16.93 -73.30 40.03
CA PRO A 625 15.70 -73.87 40.54
C PRO A 625 14.76 -74.34 39.41
N ALA A 626 14.14 -75.51 39.57
CA ALA A 626 13.28 -76.14 38.57
C ALA A 626 11.85 -76.35 39.10
N LEU A 627 10.83 -76.14 38.27
CA LEU A 627 9.40 -76.23 38.61
C LEU A 627 8.95 -77.68 38.88
N ASP A 628 8.18 -77.87 39.94
CA ASP A 628 7.54 -79.16 40.22
C ASP A 628 6.14 -79.22 39.55
N GLY A 629 6.06 -79.68 38.29
CA GLY A 629 4.81 -79.90 37.55
C GLY A 629 4.43 -78.85 36.48
N SER A 630 3.13 -78.65 36.19
CA SER A 630 2.61 -77.71 35.16
C SER A 630 1.29 -77.02 35.56
N PRO A 631 1.32 -75.87 36.25
CA PRO A 631 0.13 -75.10 36.67
C PRO A 631 -0.54 -74.29 35.52
N PRO A 632 -1.80 -73.83 35.64
CA PRO A 632 -2.44 -72.90 34.67
C PRO A 632 -2.00 -71.42 34.82
N LEU A 633 -2.19 -70.60 33.78
CA LEU A 633 -1.74 -69.18 33.70
C LEU A 633 -2.40 -68.22 34.71
N ILE A 634 -3.46 -68.65 35.41
CA ILE A 634 -4.15 -67.86 36.45
C ILE A 634 -4.13 -68.58 37.83
N ALA A 635 -3.14 -69.44 38.07
CA ALA A 635 -3.06 -70.30 39.27
C ALA A 635 -2.68 -69.52 40.56
N PRO A 636 -3.17 -69.93 41.75
CA PRO A 636 -2.89 -69.23 43.01
C PRO A 636 -1.59 -69.60 43.79
N SER A 637 -0.84 -70.69 43.47
CA SER A 637 0.44 -71.09 44.13
C SER A 637 1.28 -72.11 43.31
N VAL A 638 2.63 -72.18 43.46
CA VAL A 638 3.62 -73.05 42.72
C VAL A 638 4.86 -73.54 43.56
N GLN A 639 5.66 -74.54 43.12
CA GLN A 639 6.81 -75.18 43.86
C GLN A 639 8.12 -75.40 43.01
N PHE A 640 9.33 -75.42 43.62
CA PHE A 640 10.67 -75.48 42.96
C PHE A 640 11.78 -76.37 43.63
N ILE A 641 12.83 -76.82 42.90
CA ILE A 641 13.99 -77.68 43.35
C ILE A 641 15.38 -77.14 42.88
N VAL A 642 16.47 -77.15 43.67
CA VAL A 642 17.82 -76.51 43.44
C VAL A 642 19.04 -77.42 43.73
N SER A 643 20.21 -77.25 43.05
CA SER A 643 21.51 -77.91 43.38
C SER A 643 22.80 -77.02 43.32
N PHE A 644 24.04 -77.48 43.59
CA PHE A 644 25.31 -76.67 43.55
C PHE A 644 26.55 -77.37 42.92
N SER A 645 27.52 -76.62 42.35
CA SER A 645 28.66 -77.06 41.52
C SER A 645 29.85 -77.61 42.32
N GLU A 646 29.94 -77.22 43.58
CA GLU A 646 30.83 -77.77 44.59
C GLU A 646 30.13 -77.70 45.95
N VAL A 647 30.81 -78.14 47.00
CA VAL A 647 30.21 -78.23 48.34
C VAL A 647 30.03 -76.83 48.94
N VAL A 648 28.82 -76.54 49.41
CA VAL A 648 28.42 -75.28 50.05
C VAL A 648 27.68 -75.52 51.39
N GLY A 649 27.52 -74.50 52.24
CA GLY A 649 26.81 -74.57 53.55
C GLY A 649 25.97 -73.32 53.87
N ASP A 650 25.22 -73.36 54.99
CA ASP A 650 24.43 -72.25 55.62
C ASP A 650 23.10 -71.76 54.95
N ILE A 651 22.31 -72.64 54.29
CA ILE A 651 21.07 -72.30 53.54
C ILE A 651 19.76 -72.25 54.40
N THR A 652 18.91 -71.23 54.20
CA THR A 652 17.63 -70.92 54.91
C THR A 652 16.55 -70.31 53.99
N THR A 653 15.32 -70.04 54.48
CA THR A 653 14.26 -69.33 53.67
C THR A 653 14.64 -67.91 53.27
N ALA A 654 15.59 -67.28 53.97
CA ALA A 654 16.10 -65.96 53.61
C ALA A 654 17.09 -66.01 52.44
N ASP A 655 17.61 -67.20 52.13
CA ASP A 655 18.50 -67.45 51.00
C ASP A 655 17.71 -67.77 49.72
N PHE A 656 16.38 -67.54 49.72
CA PHE A 656 15.55 -67.64 48.54
C PHE A 656 14.66 -66.42 48.38
N GLN A 657 14.67 -65.86 47.18
CA GLN A 657 13.81 -64.77 46.77
C GLN A 657 12.80 -65.29 45.76
N VAL A 658 11.54 -64.93 45.91
CA VAL A 658 10.60 -65.09 44.80
C VAL A 658 10.90 -64.01 43.80
N ASP A 659 11.04 -64.39 42.53
CA ASP A 659 11.26 -63.43 41.45
C ASP A 659 10.04 -63.43 40.56
N PRO A 660 8.97 -62.75 41.00
CA PRO A 660 7.96 -62.36 40.06
C PRO A 660 8.58 -61.36 39.09
N VAL A 661 8.53 -61.70 37.81
CA VAL A 661 8.99 -60.83 36.74
C VAL A 661 7.78 -60.45 35.92
N GLY A 662 7.49 -59.16 35.88
CA GLY A 662 6.37 -58.57 35.17
C GLY A 662 5.57 -57.65 36.10
N THR A 663 4.37 -57.28 35.70
CA THR A 663 3.54 -56.33 36.45
C THR A 663 3.02 -57.00 37.71
N ILE A 664 3.14 -56.38 38.87
CA ILE A 664 2.79 -56.97 40.17
C ILE A 664 1.97 -55.96 40.97
N ASP A 665 0.68 -56.24 41.16
CA ASP A 665 -0.20 -55.46 42.01
C ASP A 665 -0.25 -55.99 43.44
N VAL A 666 -0.14 -57.31 43.62
CA VAL A 666 -0.03 -57.98 44.93
C VAL A 666 1.09 -59.01 44.88
N ALA A 667 2.14 -58.80 45.67
CA ALA A 667 3.39 -59.56 45.55
C ALA A 667 3.28 -61.04 45.98
N PRO A 668 3.86 -61.98 45.21
CA PRO A 668 4.03 -63.37 45.62
C PRO A 668 5.12 -63.55 46.69
N SER A 669 5.09 -64.68 47.41
CA SER A 669 6.02 -64.92 48.55
C SER A 669 6.38 -66.39 48.80
N VAL A 670 7.60 -66.65 49.29
CA VAL A 670 8.10 -68.00 49.67
C VAL A 670 7.47 -68.42 50.99
N SER A 671 6.87 -69.61 51.03
CA SER A 671 6.21 -70.14 52.22
C SER A 671 6.97 -71.26 52.95
N ALA A 672 7.95 -71.96 52.32
CA ALA A 672 8.78 -73.02 52.95
C ALA A 672 10.06 -73.45 52.14
N VAL A 673 11.13 -73.96 52.81
CA VAL A 673 12.42 -74.51 52.24
C VAL A 673 12.91 -75.78 52.99
N ASP A 674 13.38 -76.83 52.30
CA ASP A 674 13.88 -78.12 52.86
C ASP A 674 14.91 -78.85 51.93
N THR A 675 15.68 -79.84 52.39
CA THR A 675 16.62 -80.63 51.55
C THR A 675 15.89 -81.59 50.59
N TYR A 676 16.47 -81.95 49.44
CA TYR A 676 15.84 -82.88 48.49
C TYR A 676 16.43 -84.30 48.54
N PRO A 677 15.64 -85.38 48.73
CA PRO A 677 14.26 -85.44 49.21
C PRO A 677 14.16 -85.17 50.73
N THR A 678 13.01 -84.67 51.20
CA THR A 678 12.83 -84.06 52.53
C THR A 678 13.42 -84.87 53.71
N GLY A 679 14.30 -84.24 54.52
CA GLY A 679 14.82 -84.77 55.81
C GLY A 679 16.35 -84.93 56.03
N GLY A 680 17.23 -84.21 55.33
CA GLY A 680 18.71 -84.26 55.42
C GLY A 680 19.39 -83.13 56.24
N GLY A 681 20.73 -83.21 56.44
CA GLY A 681 21.54 -82.26 57.25
C GLY A 681 22.16 -81.09 56.47
N ALA A 682 22.88 -80.19 57.17
CA ALA A 682 23.16 -78.80 56.74
C ALA A 682 24.23 -78.54 55.65
N GLU A 683 24.92 -79.55 55.13
CA GLU A 683 25.94 -79.39 54.08
C GLU A 683 25.71 -80.46 52.99
N ASP A 684 24.99 -80.08 51.93
CA ASP A 684 24.63 -80.95 50.80
C ASP A 684 24.40 -80.12 49.52
N ALA A 685 24.42 -80.81 48.38
CA ALA A 685 24.37 -80.18 47.08
C ALA A 685 22.95 -80.00 46.47
N GLU A 686 21.81 -80.43 47.07
CA GLU A 686 20.42 -80.29 46.50
C GLU A 686 19.24 -79.97 47.51
N TRP A 687 18.22 -79.15 47.13
CA TRP A 687 17.16 -78.51 47.99
C TRP A 687 15.75 -78.26 47.32
N VAL A 688 14.63 -78.02 48.06
CA VAL A 688 13.21 -77.75 47.58
C VAL A 688 12.54 -76.51 48.24
N VAL A 689 11.68 -75.76 47.50
CA VAL A 689 11.06 -74.47 47.90
C VAL A 689 9.59 -74.26 47.40
N THR A 690 8.67 -73.65 48.17
CA THR A 690 7.22 -73.40 47.82
C THR A 690 6.81 -71.91 47.80
N VAL A 691 5.93 -71.46 46.87
CA VAL A 691 5.57 -70.04 46.60
C VAL A 691 4.05 -69.77 46.33
N ASP A 692 3.45 -68.72 46.90
CA ASP A 692 2.07 -68.22 46.60
C ASP A 692 2.08 -67.09 45.52
N THR A 693 1.14 -67.02 44.55
CA THR A 693 1.30 -66.24 43.28
C THR A 693 0.81 -64.77 43.26
N GLY A 694 -0.13 -64.34 44.11
CA GLY A 694 -0.57 -62.93 44.15
C GLY A 694 -1.37 -62.43 42.92
N SER A 695 -1.36 -61.11 42.67
CA SER A 695 -1.90 -60.48 41.44
C SER A 695 -0.73 -59.95 40.65
N MET A 696 -0.37 -60.67 39.60
CA MET A 696 0.76 -60.38 38.73
C MET A 696 0.51 -60.84 37.29
N GLU A 697 1.12 -60.15 36.35
CA GLU A 697 1.28 -60.56 34.96
C GLU A 697 2.77 -60.70 34.66
N GLY A 698 3.14 -61.76 33.95
CA GLY A 698 4.50 -62.10 33.61
C GLY A 698 4.86 -63.52 34.02
N THR A 699 6.00 -63.71 34.66
CA THR A 699 6.52 -65.04 34.98
C THR A 699 7.00 -65.09 36.41
N LEU A 700 6.70 -66.19 37.08
CA LEU A 700 7.11 -66.42 38.46
C LEU A 700 8.28 -67.39 38.49
N GLY A 701 9.43 -66.86 38.87
CA GLY A 701 10.63 -67.62 39.16
C GLY A 701 10.96 -67.62 40.65
N LEU A 702 12.04 -68.31 40.97
CA LEU A 702 12.60 -68.35 42.32
C LEU A 702 14.12 -68.23 42.20
N THR A 703 14.78 -67.49 43.08
CA THR A 703 16.22 -67.29 43.11
C THR A 703 16.79 -67.80 44.40
N VAL A 704 17.86 -68.57 44.30
CA VAL A 704 18.80 -68.80 45.40
C VAL A 704 19.63 -67.55 45.54
N LEU A 705 19.65 -66.92 46.70
CA LEU A 705 20.38 -65.68 46.96
C LEU A 705 21.81 -65.96 47.44
N ASN A 706 22.78 -65.26 46.86
CA ASN A 706 24.04 -64.96 47.55
C ASN A 706 23.83 -63.70 48.39
N SER A 707 23.53 -63.88 49.68
CA SER A 707 23.13 -62.79 50.59
C SER A 707 24.32 -62.00 51.18
N GLY A 708 25.54 -62.20 50.65
CA GLY A 708 26.77 -61.56 51.10
C GLY A 708 27.62 -62.43 52.03
N PRO A 709 28.64 -61.86 52.71
CA PRO A 709 29.73 -62.62 53.29
C PRO A 709 29.30 -63.67 54.30
N GLY A 710 29.49 -64.94 53.93
CA GLY A 710 29.18 -66.11 54.75
C GLY A 710 27.76 -66.68 54.62
N SER A 711 26.96 -66.24 53.64
CA SER A 711 25.61 -66.80 53.35
C SER A 711 25.71 -68.15 52.63
N ILE A 712 26.50 -68.24 51.55
CA ILE A 712 26.83 -69.49 50.83
C ILE A 712 28.30 -69.35 50.31
N VAL A 713 29.26 -70.16 50.77
CA VAL A 713 30.73 -69.96 50.52
C VAL A 713 31.53 -71.25 50.24
N ASP A 714 32.65 -71.14 49.50
CA ASP A 714 33.63 -72.23 49.23
C ASP A 714 34.84 -72.29 50.21
N MET A 715 35.87 -73.08 49.86
CA MET A 715 37.09 -73.29 50.67
C MET A 715 38.21 -72.24 50.51
N ALA A 716 38.30 -71.51 49.38
CA ALA A 716 39.26 -70.42 49.18
C ALA A 716 38.75 -69.09 49.78
N GLY A 717 37.49 -69.09 50.22
CA GLY A 717 36.78 -67.95 50.79
C GLY A 717 36.03 -67.16 49.73
N ASN A 718 35.84 -67.74 48.54
CA ASN A 718 35.05 -67.15 47.49
C ASN A 718 33.58 -67.45 47.79
N GLU A 719 32.76 -66.40 47.79
CA GLU A 719 31.32 -66.49 48.01
C GLU A 719 30.65 -67.09 46.77
N LEU A 720 29.47 -67.72 46.94
CA LEU A 720 28.64 -68.20 45.83
C LEU A 720 28.66 -67.18 44.68
N VAL A 721 29.22 -67.59 43.53
CA VAL A 721 29.55 -66.69 42.40
C VAL A 721 28.43 -65.71 42.17
N ALA A 722 27.20 -66.23 42.16
CA ALA A 722 26.01 -65.44 42.05
C ALA A 722 24.83 -66.17 42.66
N SER A 723 23.85 -65.36 43.04
CA SER A 723 22.47 -65.82 43.16
C SER A 723 22.06 -66.54 41.87
N VAL A 724 21.35 -67.68 41.97
CA VAL A 724 20.90 -68.43 40.78
C VAL A 724 19.39 -68.51 40.77
N SER A 725 18.82 -67.86 39.77
CA SER A 725 17.40 -67.84 39.47
C SER A 725 16.95 -69.10 38.74
N SER A 726 15.69 -69.46 38.92
CA SER A 726 15.07 -70.60 38.28
C SER A 726 15.11 -70.44 36.77
N GLY A 727 15.62 -71.44 36.06
CA GLY A 727 15.60 -71.46 34.59
C GLY A 727 14.22 -71.84 34.06
N GLN A 728 13.39 -72.43 34.92
CA GLN A 728 11.98 -72.65 34.68
C GLN A 728 11.20 -71.59 35.45
N VAL A 729 10.39 -70.83 34.72
CA VAL A 729 9.48 -69.85 35.28
C VAL A 729 8.06 -70.26 34.93
N HIS A 730 7.11 -69.94 35.81
CA HIS A 730 5.70 -70.21 35.55
C HIS A 730 5.02 -68.94 35.03
N SER A 731 4.55 -68.95 33.78
CA SER A 731 3.82 -67.80 33.23
C SER A 731 2.49 -67.61 33.95
N LEU A 732 2.24 -66.38 34.37
CA LEU A 732 1.05 -65.93 35.06
C LEU A 732 0.57 -64.65 34.41
N ASP A 733 -0.73 -64.53 34.13
CA ASP A 733 -1.33 -63.26 33.74
C ASP A 733 -2.66 -63.11 34.45
N THR A 734 -2.66 -62.26 35.47
CA THR A 734 -3.83 -62.00 36.31
C THR A 734 -4.17 -60.51 36.37
N ILE A 735 -3.54 -59.67 35.52
CA ILE A 735 -3.73 -58.22 35.50
C ILE A 735 -4.50 -57.84 34.24
N ALA A 736 -5.57 -57.06 34.39
CA ALA A 736 -6.44 -56.66 33.29
C ALA A 736 -5.99 -55.35 32.63
N PRO A 737 -6.16 -55.19 31.30
CA PRO A 737 -5.72 -53.99 30.59
C PRO A 737 -6.58 -52.77 30.94
N THR A 738 -6.00 -51.57 30.85
CA THR A 738 -6.70 -50.28 31.00
C THR A 738 -6.29 -49.30 29.92
N ALA A 739 -7.19 -48.45 29.42
CA ALA A 739 -6.80 -47.35 28.54
C ALA A 739 -6.32 -46.18 29.42
N VAL A 740 -5.03 -45.83 29.33
CA VAL A 740 -4.34 -44.92 30.26
C VAL A 740 -4.14 -43.51 29.73
N ALA A 741 -4.13 -43.32 28.41
CA ALA A 741 -4.05 -42.01 27.78
C ALA A 741 -4.82 -42.00 26.45
N ILE A 742 -5.53 -40.90 26.19
CA ILE A 742 -6.12 -40.59 24.89
C ILE A 742 -5.83 -39.11 24.66
N THR A 743 -4.81 -38.83 23.84
CA THR A 743 -4.23 -37.48 23.69
C THR A 743 -4.12 -37.11 22.22
N HIS A 744 -4.07 -35.82 21.91
CA HIS A 744 -3.92 -35.31 20.54
C HIS A 744 -2.74 -34.35 20.40
N GLY A 745 -2.25 -34.16 19.17
CA GLY A 745 -1.09 -33.30 18.85
C GLY A 745 -1.34 -31.79 18.84
N TYR A 746 -2.60 -31.34 18.96
CA TYR A 746 -2.91 -29.91 19.08
C TYR A 746 -2.37 -29.35 20.41
N VAL A 747 -1.52 -28.33 20.34
CA VAL A 747 -0.75 -27.81 21.48
C VAL A 747 -1.61 -27.01 22.47
N GLY A 748 -1.98 -27.65 23.61
CA GLY A 748 -2.36 -27.00 24.87
C GLY A 748 -3.83 -27.18 25.34
N PRO A 749 -4.10 -27.34 26.65
CA PRO A 749 -5.46 -27.53 27.20
C PRO A 749 -6.31 -26.24 27.30
N THR A 750 -5.87 -25.13 26.69
CA THR A 750 -6.60 -23.86 26.55
C THR A 750 -6.15 -23.15 25.27
N SER A 751 -6.17 -23.84 24.13
CA SER A 751 -5.97 -23.17 22.85
C SER A 751 -7.02 -22.06 22.72
N THR A 752 -6.57 -20.81 22.61
CA THR A 752 -7.46 -19.70 22.27
C THR A 752 -7.85 -19.71 20.79
N THR A 753 -7.43 -20.73 20.03
CA THR A 753 -7.72 -20.94 18.60
C THR A 753 -8.24 -22.37 18.38
N PRO A 754 -9.57 -22.59 18.40
CA PRO A 754 -10.21 -23.85 17.98
C PRO A 754 -9.77 -24.25 16.57
N PRO A 755 -9.42 -25.50 16.26
CA PRO A 755 -9.10 -25.92 14.90
C PRO A 755 -10.34 -26.34 14.08
N ASN A 756 -10.26 -26.18 12.75
CA ASN A 756 -11.20 -26.72 11.74
C ASN A 756 -10.58 -27.85 10.87
N PRO A 757 -10.29 -29.03 11.42
CA PRO A 757 -9.67 -30.12 10.66
C PRO A 757 -10.71 -31.04 10.02
N GLU A 758 -10.51 -31.45 8.75
CA GLU A 758 -11.33 -32.50 8.11
C GLU A 758 -11.13 -33.89 8.76
N SER A 759 -10.03 -34.10 9.48
CA SER A 759 -9.72 -35.32 10.23
C SER A 759 -8.85 -35.02 11.44
N VAL A 760 -9.08 -35.74 12.54
CA VAL A 760 -8.36 -35.56 13.79
C VAL A 760 -7.70 -36.85 14.24
N ASP A 761 -6.41 -36.79 14.51
CA ASP A 761 -5.65 -37.91 15.03
C ASP A 761 -5.57 -37.86 16.55
N PHE A 762 -6.09 -38.90 17.20
CA PHE A 762 -5.87 -39.19 18.61
C PHE A 762 -4.88 -40.34 18.74
N THR A 763 -4.00 -40.23 19.74
CA THR A 763 -3.16 -41.34 20.18
C THR A 763 -3.81 -41.96 21.41
N VAL A 764 -4.25 -43.21 21.28
CA VAL A 764 -4.77 -44.02 22.39
C VAL A 764 -3.65 -44.93 22.89
N THR A 765 -3.42 -44.93 24.20
CA THR A 765 -2.44 -45.79 24.85
C THR A 765 -3.11 -46.64 25.92
N PHE A 766 -2.89 -47.96 25.84
CA PHE A 766 -3.31 -48.94 26.84
C PHE A 766 -2.15 -49.29 27.79
N SER A 767 -2.47 -49.72 29.01
CA SER A 767 -1.49 -50.12 30.03
C SER A 767 -0.70 -51.37 29.64
N GLN A 768 -1.25 -52.19 28.74
CA GLN A 768 -0.64 -53.38 28.17
C GLN A 768 -1.28 -53.69 26.81
N ALA A 769 -0.71 -54.67 26.10
CA ALA A 769 -1.17 -55.02 24.77
C ALA A 769 -2.63 -55.50 24.81
N VAL A 770 -3.45 -54.98 23.89
CA VAL A 770 -4.83 -55.40 23.74
C VAL A 770 -5.05 -56.06 22.39
N VAL A 771 -6.03 -56.96 22.34
CA VAL A 771 -6.56 -57.55 21.12
C VAL A 771 -8.01 -57.11 20.95
N HIS A 772 -8.47 -57.12 19.70
CA HIS A 772 -9.84 -56.71 19.33
C HIS A 772 -10.15 -55.22 19.52
N PHE A 773 -9.13 -54.35 19.66
CA PHE A 773 -9.33 -52.92 19.49
C PHE A 773 -9.28 -52.57 18.00
N ASP A 774 -10.44 -52.41 17.37
CA ASP A 774 -10.56 -52.22 15.92
C ASP A 774 -11.69 -51.26 15.51
N ASP A 775 -11.79 -50.98 14.20
CA ASP A 775 -12.82 -50.13 13.60
C ASP A 775 -13.94 -50.95 12.92
N ALA A 776 -13.98 -52.28 13.11
CA ALA A 776 -14.96 -53.14 12.44
C ALA A 776 -16.39 -52.78 12.85
N THR A 777 -16.56 -52.30 14.08
CA THR A 777 -17.75 -51.58 14.57
C THR A 777 -17.31 -50.45 15.50
N GLU A 778 -18.00 -49.31 15.53
CA GLU A 778 -17.71 -48.23 16.50
C GLU A 778 -18.05 -48.60 17.97
N ALA A 779 -18.20 -49.89 18.30
CA ALA A 779 -18.56 -50.36 19.63
C ALA A 779 -17.43 -50.23 20.66
N ASP A 780 -16.18 -50.11 20.20
CA ASP A 780 -15.00 -49.88 21.05
C ASP A 780 -14.91 -48.44 21.57
N PHE A 781 -15.62 -47.51 20.91
CA PHE A 781 -15.54 -46.09 21.19
C PHE A 781 -16.81 -45.59 21.88
N ASP A 782 -16.62 -44.83 22.95
CA ASP A 782 -17.69 -44.09 23.61
C ASP A 782 -17.50 -42.59 23.40
N PHE A 783 -18.15 -42.05 22.36
CA PHE A 783 -18.22 -40.62 22.07
C PHE A 783 -19.32 -39.90 22.86
N SER A 784 -19.98 -40.54 23.84
CA SER A 784 -21.11 -39.90 24.57
C SER A 784 -20.71 -38.66 25.39
N ALA A 785 -19.42 -38.46 25.61
CA ALA A 785 -18.85 -37.29 26.26
C ALA A 785 -18.41 -36.19 25.27
N SER A 786 -18.50 -36.41 23.96
CA SER A 786 -18.41 -35.34 22.95
C SER A 786 -19.67 -34.47 22.97
N ASP A 787 -19.53 -33.23 22.51
CA ASP A 787 -20.69 -32.36 22.34
C ASP A 787 -21.63 -32.91 21.24
N PRO A 788 -22.96 -32.90 21.44
CA PRO A 788 -23.92 -33.48 20.48
C PRO A 788 -23.93 -32.84 19.09
N GLY A 789 -23.32 -31.66 18.95
CA GLY A 789 -23.20 -30.92 17.70
C GLY A 789 -22.04 -31.38 16.82
N VAL A 790 -21.04 -32.03 17.42
CA VAL A 790 -19.88 -32.57 16.71
C VAL A 790 -20.20 -33.96 16.19
N THR A 791 -19.99 -34.16 14.90
CA THR A 791 -20.24 -35.43 14.20
C THR A 791 -18.99 -35.89 13.49
N HIS A 792 -18.87 -37.19 13.29
CA HIS A 792 -17.84 -37.79 12.47
C HIS A 792 -18.48 -38.81 11.51
N THR A 793 -17.78 -39.11 10.41
CA THR A 793 -18.26 -40.05 9.39
C THR A 793 -17.69 -41.45 9.54
N GLY A 794 -16.65 -41.58 10.35
CA GLY A 794 -16.07 -42.86 10.74
C GLY A 794 -14.85 -42.67 11.63
N VAL A 795 -14.38 -43.78 12.15
CA VAL A 795 -13.13 -43.88 12.88
C VAL A 795 -12.29 -44.91 12.15
N THR A 796 -11.03 -44.59 11.88
CA THR A 796 -10.06 -45.57 11.42
C THR A 796 -9.07 -45.82 12.56
N VAL A 797 -8.87 -47.09 12.87
CA VAL A 797 -7.94 -47.51 13.90
C VAL A 797 -6.72 -48.08 13.22
N LEU A 798 -5.61 -47.36 13.35
CA LEU A 798 -4.32 -47.83 12.90
C LEU A 798 -3.50 -48.22 14.12
N ASP A 799 -3.31 -49.54 14.29
CA ASP A 799 -2.29 -50.05 15.20
C ASP A 799 -0.94 -49.48 14.77
N SER A 800 -0.27 -48.80 15.70
CA SER A 800 1.08 -48.30 15.48
C SER A 800 2.11 -49.43 15.33
N GLY A 801 1.67 -50.68 15.56
CA GLY A 801 2.39 -51.93 15.38
C GLY A 801 2.83 -52.58 16.69
N ASP A 802 2.54 -51.94 17.83
CA ASP A 802 2.94 -52.35 19.18
C ASP A 802 1.81 -53.00 19.99
N GLN A 803 0.55 -52.94 19.50
CA GLN A 803 -0.67 -53.38 20.19
C GLN A 803 -0.95 -52.69 21.54
N THR A 804 -0.18 -51.66 21.89
CA THR A 804 -0.36 -50.83 23.09
C THR A 804 -0.74 -49.39 22.76
N THR A 805 -0.40 -48.94 21.56
CA THR A 805 -0.61 -47.58 21.07
C THR A 805 -1.27 -47.63 19.70
N TYR A 806 -2.34 -46.87 19.57
CA TYR A 806 -3.12 -46.83 18.35
C TYR A 806 -3.32 -45.38 17.94
N THR A 807 -3.11 -45.10 16.65
CA THR A 807 -3.58 -43.86 16.06
C THR A 807 -5.03 -44.07 15.66
N VAL A 808 -5.89 -43.35 16.33
CA VAL A 808 -7.32 -43.31 16.04
C VAL A 808 -7.57 -42.04 15.27
N THR A 809 -7.76 -42.16 13.97
CA THR A 809 -8.14 -41.05 13.11
C THR A 809 -9.66 -40.97 13.08
N VAL A 810 -10.19 -39.90 13.63
CA VAL A 810 -11.61 -39.56 13.52
C VAL A 810 -11.79 -38.79 12.22
N GLU A 811 -12.49 -39.38 11.26
CA GLU A 811 -12.58 -38.89 9.87
C GLU A 811 -13.90 -38.16 9.60
N GLY A 812 -13.84 -37.09 8.80
CA GLY A 812 -14.99 -36.29 8.43
C GLY A 812 -15.63 -35.61 9.63
N VAL A 813 -14.78 -35.03 10.49
CA VAL A 813 -15.20 -34.26 11.66
C VAL A 813 -15.96 -33.03 11.16
N ALA A 814 -17.17 -32.83 11.66
CA ALA A 814 -18.08 -31.77 11.24
C ALA A 814 -18.96 -31.29 12.41
N GLY A 815 -19.15 -29.97 12.51
CA GLY A 815 -19.95 -29.32 13.55
C GLY A 815 -19.11 -28.84 14.73
N ASP A 816 -19.69 -28.02 15.61
CA ASP A 816 -18.92 -27.29 16.62
C ASP A 816 -19.05 -27.88 18.02
N GLY A 817 -17.98 -27.76 18.81
CA GLY A 817 -17.88 -28.16 20.21
C GLY A 817 -16.79 -29.18 20.49
N ASP A 818 -16.79 -29.74 21.70
CA ASP A 818 -15.74 -30.65 22.16
C ASP A 818 -15.85 -32.03 21.48
N LEU A 819 -14.84 -32.40 20.69
CA LEU A 819 -14.60 -33.78 20.25
C LEU A 819 -13.72 -34.51 21.27
N ARG A 820 -14.25 -35.59 21.85
CA ARG A 820 -13.53 -36.50 22.76
C ARG A 820 -14.23 -37.85 22.90
N PHE A 821 -13.47 -38.89 23.20
CA PHE A 821 -14.02 -40.22 23.48
C PHE A 821 -13.29 -40.93 24.61
N ALA A 822 -13.94 -41.97 25.15
CA ALA A 822 -13.31 -43.00 25.96
C ALA A 822 -13.38 -44.35 25.24
N ILE A 823 -12.62 -45.34 25.72
CA ILE A 823 -12.75 -46.72 25.25
C ILE A 823 -13.82 -47.41 26.09
N ALA A 824 -14.80 -48.03 25.43
CA ALA A 824 -15.94 -48.62 26.11
C ALA A 824 -15.53 -49.88 26.91
N THR A 825 -15.65 -49.88 28.24
CA THR A 825 -15.32 -51.05 29.08
C THR A 825 -16.28 -52.24 28.90
N THR A 826 -17.30 -52.10 28.06
CA THR A 826 -18.24 -53.16 27.69
C THR A 826 -17.96 -53.75 26.31
N SER A 827 -16.92 -53.27 25.62
CA SER A 827 -16.49 -53.85 24.35
C SER A 827 -15.82 -55.22 24.54
N ASP A 828 -15.39 -55.84 23.44
CA ASP A 828 -14.61 -57.07 23.44
C ASP A 828 -13.09 -56.84 23.52
N VAL A 829 -12.66 -55.59 23.75
CA VAL A 829 -11.26 -55.26 24.02
C VAL A 829 -10.80 -55.99 25.28
N GLN A 830 -9.78 -56.81 25.12
CA GLN A 830 -9.19 -57.63 26.17
C GLN A 830 -7.70 -57.81 25.89
N ASP A 831 -6.94 -58.30 26.85
CA ASP A 831 -5.55 -58.67 26.59
C ASP A 831 -5.45 -60.07 25.93
N PRO A 832 -4.25 -60.45 25.43
CA PRO A 832 -4.02 -61.78 24.88
C PRO A 832 -4.24 -62.96 25.85
N ALA A 833 -4.18 -62.76 27.18
CA ALA A 833 -4.43 -63.80 28.17
C ALA A 833 -5.92 -64.00 28.49
N GLY A 834 -6.76 -63.06 28.05
CA GLY A 834 -8.22 -63.09 28.17
C GLY A 834 -8.77 -62.30 29.34
N ASN A 835 -8.01 -61.37 29.93
CA ASN A 835 -8.55 -60.42 30.90
C ASN A 835 -9.31 -59.29 30.17
N PRO A 836 -10.57 -58.98 30.51
CA PRO A 836 -11.35 -57.92 29.86
C PRO A 836 -10.87 -56.52 30.28
N LEU A 837 -11.09 -55.49 29.44
CA LEU A 837 -10.72 -54.10 29.75
C LEU A 837 -11.29 -53.64 31.11
N ALA A 838 -10.40 -53.30 32.03
CA ALA A 838 -10.77 -52.95 33.40
C ALA A 838 -11.28 -51.51 33.53
N SER A 839 -10.69 -50.55 32.81
CA SER A 839 -11.11 -49.14 32.82
C SER A 839 -10.55 -48.35 31.63
N SER A 840 -11.12 -47.18 31.35
CA SER A 840 -10.61 -46.23 30.35
C SER A 840 -10.60 -44.81 30.92
N VAL A 841 -9.53 -44.08 30.64
CA VAL A 841 -9.51 -42.62 30.82
C VAL A 841 -10.36 -41.94 29.75
N LEU A 842 -10.96 -40.81 30.10
CA LEU A 842 -11.66 -39.98 29.12
C LEU A 842 -10.64 -39.10 28.41
N GLY A 843 -10.63 -39.10 27.08
CA GLY A 843 -9.65 -38.37 26.30
C GLY A 843 -9.71 -36.85 26.43
N ASP A 844 -8.60 -36.23 26.04
CA ASP A 844 -8.46 -34.78 25.91
C ASP A 844 -9.53 -34.25 24.95
N ALA A 845 -10.12 -33.09 25.31
CA ALA A 845 -11.12 -32.43 24.48
C ALA A 845 -10.44 -31.53 23.44
N ILE A 846 -10.86 -31.68 22.19
CA ILE A 846 -10.54 -30.74 21.12
C ILE A 846 -11.78 -29.94 20.82
N ASP A 847 -11.73 -28.64 21.04
CA ASP A 847 -12.81 -27.72 20.68
C ASP A 847 -12.81 -27.55 19.15
N ILE A 848 -13.72 -28.23 18.45
CA ILE A 848 -13.87 -28.15 17.00
C ILE A 848 -14.73 -26.94 16.67
N ASP A 849 -14.31 -26.17 15.68
CA ASP A 849 -15.09 -25.07 15.14
C ASP A 849 -15.11 -25.20 13.62
N ASN A 850 -16.25 -25.63 13.07
CA ASN A 850 -16.47 -25.76 11.64
C ASN A 850 -17.52 -24.77 11.14
N THR A 851 -17.92 -23.77 11.93
CA THR A 851 -18.94 -22.80 11.56
C THR A 851 -18.29 -21.58 10.92
N PRO A 852 -18.43 -21.38 9.61
CA PRO A 852 -17.89 -20.19 8.98
C PRO A 852 -18.60 -18.93 9.44
N PRO A 853 -17.90 -17.78 9.42
CA PRO A 853 -18.53 -16.50 9.70
C PRO A 853 -19.77 -16.27 8.81
N VAL A 854 -20.83 -15.71 9.41
CA VAL A 854 -22.11 -15.50 8.72
C VAL A 854 -22.32 -14.02 8.40
N LEU A 855 -22.60 -13.75 7.12
CA LEU A 855 -22.83 -12.40 6.59
C LEU A 855 -24.33 -12.11 6.48
N THR A 856 -24.78 -11.00 7.07
CA THR A 856 -26.19 -10.57 7.01
C THR A 856 -26.35 -9.09 6.71
N PHE A 857 -27.25 -8.76 5.76
CA PHE A 857 -27.59 -7.39 5.43
C PHE A 857 -28.73 -6.86 6.30
N GLY A 858 -28.53 -5.67 6.87
CA GLY A 858 -29.59 -4.86 7.47
C GLY A 858 -30.48 -4.17 6.43
N ALA A 859 -31.54 -3.51 6.90
CA ALA A 859 -32.38 -2.68 6.04
C ALA A 859 -31.58 -1.49 5.49
N PRO A 860 -31.66 -1.19 4.18
CA PRO A 860 -30.97 -0.06 3.59
C PRO A 860 -31.47 1.26 4.19
N VAL A 861 -30.54 2.14 4.52
CA VAL A 861 -30.84 3.49 4.98
C VAL A 861 -30.59 4.45 3.83
N LEU A 862 -31.64 5.15 3.42
CA LEU A 862 -31.59 6.14 2.36
C LEU A 862 -31.30 7.52 2.94
N SER A 863 -30.41 8.26 2.29
CA SER A 863 -30.15 9.67 2.60
C SER A 863 -30.32 10.50 1.33
N PRO A 864 -31.31 11.42 1.28
CA PRO A 864 -32.36 11.65 2.28
C PRO A 864 -33.35 10.47 2.39
N LEU A 865 -33.99 10.33 3.55
CA LEU A 865 -34.93 9.23 3.81
C LEU A 865 -36.18 9.34 2.93
N ASN A 866 -36.54 8.27 2.22
CA ASN A 866 -37.75 8.20 1.40
C ASN A 866 -38.64 7.01 1.84
N PRO A 867 -39.92 7.22 2.20
CA PRO A 867 -40.82 6.17 2.68
C PRO A 867 -41.17 5.08 1.65
N ASN A 868 -41.01 5.37 0.37
CA ASN A 868 -41.30 4.45 -0.75
C ASN A 868 -40.05 3.67 -1.18
N ASN A 869 -38.95 3.78 -0.41
CA ASN A 869 -37.68 3.11 -0.67
C ASN A 869 -37.09 3.45 -2.06
N LYS A 870 -37.24 4.72 -2.46
CA LYS A 870 -36.64 5.27 -3.67
C LYS A 870 -35.47 6.22 -3.38
N VAL A 871 -34.56 6.39 -4.33
CA VAL A 871 -33.41 7.32 -4.26
C VAL A 871 -33.12 7.88 -5.65
N ASN A 872 -32.68 9.14 -5.74
CA ASN A 872 -32.18 9.76 -6.97
C ASN A 872 -30.63 9.86 -6.92
N ALA A 873 -30.03 10.46 -7.95
CA ALA A 873 -28.59 10.49 -8.18
C ALA A 873 -27.83 11.29 -7.13
N LEU A 874 -28.55 12.15 -6.39
CA LEU A 874 -28.03 12.94 -5.28
C LEU A 874 -28.17 12.22 -3.94
N GLY A 875 -29.01 11.19 -3.86
CA GLY A 875 -29.18 10.39 -2.66
C GLY A 875 -28.17 9.25 -2.60
N THR A 876 -27.96 8.75 -1.38
CA THR A 876 -27.05 7.65 -1.08
C THR A 876 -27.83 6.52 -0.43
N ILE A 877 -27.55 5.28 -0.85
CA ILE A 877 -28.03 4.07 -0.19
C ILE A 877 -26.92 3.59 0.73
N THR A 878 -27.21 3.46 2.02
CA THR A 878 -26.29 2.85 2.99
C THR A 878 -26.80 1.46 3.35
N TYR A 879 -26.03 0.44 3.01
CA TYR A 879 -26.22 -0.93 3.45
C TYR A 879 -25.32 -1.22 4.64
N TYR A 880 -25.81 -2.01 5.59
CA TYR A 880 -25.04 -2.47 6.74
C TYR A 880 -24.87 -3.97 6.63
N LEU A 881 -23.63 -4.43 6.50
CA LEU A 881 -23.27 -5.84 6.41
C LEU A 881 -22.64 -6.27 7.73
N THR A 882 -23.32 -7.16 8.45
CA THR A 882 -22.82 -7.66 9.74
C THR A 882 -22.13 -9.00 9.50
N TYR A 883 -20.89 -9.11 9.96
CA TYR A 883 -20.11 -10.35 10.02
C TYR A 883 -20.28 -10.96 11.41
N GLN A 884 -20.92 -12.11 11.52
CA GLN A 884 -21.01 -12.81 12.81
C GLN A 884 -19.91 -13.86 12.86
N ASP A 885 -19.23 -13.98 14.00
CA ASP A 885 -18.12 -14.92 14.25
C ASP A 885 -16.81 -14.69 13.49
N ALA A 886 -16.69 -13.61 12.71
CA ALA A 886 -15.42 -13.28 12.06
C ALA A 886 -14.38 -12.73 13.08
N VAL A 887 -13.17 -13.32 13.10
CA VAL A 887 -12.01 -12.77 13.81
C VAL A 887 -11.36 -11.65 13.01
N ALA A 888 -11.43 -11.75 11.69
CA ALA A 888 -11.03 -10.73 10.75
C ALA A 888 -11.98 -10.75 9.54
N PHE A 889 -12.32 -9.57 9.05
CA PHE A 889 -13.02 -9.38 7.79
C PHE A 889 -12.31 -8.29 7.00
N ASN A 890 -12.15 -8.53 5.71
CA ASN A 890 -11.49 -7.68 4.75
C ASN A 890 -12.39 -7.66 3.51
N VAL A 891 -13.29 -6.69 3.48
CA VAL A 891 -14.26 -6.51 2.41
C VAL A 891 -13.98 -5.19 1.72
N GLY A 892 -13.48 -5.28 0.50
CA GLY A 892 -13.19 -4.13 -0.32
C GLY A 892 -14.35 -3.76 -1.24
N PRO A 893 -14.29 -2.57 -1.86
CA PRO A 893 -15.22 -2.19 -2.93
C PRO A 893 -15.29 -3.17 -4.10
N ALA A 894 -14.22 -3.95 -4.33
CA ALA A 894 -14.16 -4.95 -5.41
C ALA A 894 -14.99 -6.20 -5.09
N ASP A 895 -15.18 -6.53 -3.82
CA ASP A 895 -15.96 -7.68 -3.36
C ASP A 895 -17.46 -7.37 -3.32
N VAL A 896 -17.83 -6.08 -3.47
CA VAL A 896 -19.24 -5.63 -3.52
C VAL A 896 -19.74 -5.66 -4.97
N GLN A 897 -20.62 -6.61 -5.26
CA GLN A 897 -21.27 -6.72 -6.56
C GLN A 897 -22.61 -5.98 -6.56
N VAL A 898 -22.72 -4.95 -7.39
CA VAL A 898 -23.97 -4.20 -7.60
C VAL A 898 -24.84 -4.92 -8.62
N LEU A 899 -26.01 -5.36 -8.18
CA LEU A 899 -27.02 -6.02 -8.98
C LEU A 899 -28.08 -4.99 -9.39
N ALA A 900 -27.86 -4.34 -10.54
CA ALA A 900 -28.76 -3.34 -11.09
C ALA A 900 -29.70 -3.94 -12.16
N ALA A 901 -30.97 -3.56 -12.13
CA ALA A 901 -31.97 -3.89 -13.14
C ALA A 901 -32.67 -2.61 -13.64
N GLY A 902 -33.03 -2.54 -14.92
CA GLY A 902 -33.59 -1.33 -15.56
C GLY A 902 -32.61 -0.67 -16.52
N ASN A 903 -32.60 0.67 -16.61
CA ASN A 903 -31.64 1.43 -17.42
C ASN A 903 -30.59 2.16 -16.56
N ILE A 904 -30.34 1.66 -15.35
CA ILE A 904 -29.24 2.11 -14.48
C ILE A 904 -27.92 1.79 -15.19
N THR A 905 -27.15 2.82 -15.53
CA THR A 905 -25.95 2.69 -16.40
C THR A 905 -24.66 3.14 -15.74
N GLY A 906 -24.73 3.73 -14.54
CA GLY A 906 -23.55 4.09 -13.77
C GLY A 906 -23.88 4.28 -12.30
N TRP A 907 -22.93 3.89 -11.46
CA TRP A 907 -22.88 4.15 -10.03
C TRP A 907 -21.43 4.43 -9.66
N ASN A 908 -21.22 5.19 -8.59
CA ASN A 908 -19.89 5.32 -8.04
C ASN A 908 -19.45 3.98 -7.46
N MET A 909 -18.15 3.74 -7.44
CA MET A 909 -17.59 2.58 -6.77
C MET A 909 -18.13 2.54 -5.32
N PRO A 910 -18.68 1.41 -4.84
CA PRO A 910 -19.22 1.32 -3.50
C PRO A 910 -18.18 1.78 -2.48
N VAL A 911 -18.56 2.69 -1.60
CA VAL A 911 -17.69 3.13 -0.51
C VAL A 911 -17.91 2.14 0.62
N VAL A 912 -16.95 1.25 0.83
CA VAL A 912 -16.97 0.27 1.92
C VAL A 912 -16.17 0.82 3.08
N ASN A 913 -16.78 0.85 4.25
CA ASN A 913 -16.12 1.13 5.51
C ASN A 913 -16.22 -0.12 6.38
N ASP A 914 -15.13 -0.87 6.40
CA ASP A 914 -14.92 -2.10 7.16
C ASP A 914 -14.14 -1.87 8.46
N SER A 915 -13.96 -0.61 8.89
CA SER A 915 -13.27 -0.30 10.16
C SER A 915 -14.01 -0.77 11.41
N ALA A 916 -15.28 -1.14 11.26
CA ALA A 916 -16.12 -1.69 12.31
C ALA A 916 -17.15 -2.66 11.72
N ASN A 917 -17.63 -3.56 12.57
CA ASN A 917 -18.74 -4.46 12.28
C ASN A 917 -20.00 -3.93 13.00
N PRO A 918 -21.11 -3.60 12.29
CA PRO A 918 -21.38 -3.87 10.88
C PRO A 918 -20.60 -2.97 9.92
N VAL A 919 -20.10 -3.58 8.85
CA VAL A 919 -19.48 -2.90 7.71
C VAL A 919 -20.51 -2.04 7.02
N VAL A 920 -20.14 -0.80 6.75
CA VAL A 920 -21.03 0.19 6.12
C VAL A 920 -20.68 0.29 4.64
N ILE A 921 -21.62 -0.06 3.76
CA ILE A 921 -21.44 0.00 2.31
C ILE A 921 -22.35 1.09 1.75
N GLN A 922 -21.77 2.16 1.24
CA GLN A 922 -22.50 3.26 0.65
C GLN A 922 -22.43 3.23 -0.87
N LEU A 923 -23.60 3.30 -1.50
CA LEU A 923 -23.76 3.36 -2.93
C LEU A 923 -24.39 4.70 -3.32
N SER A 924 -23.72 5.44 -4.21
CA SER A 924 -24.09 6.80 -4.62
C SER A 924 -23.83 7.00 -6.11
N GLY A 925 -24.21 8.15 -6.67
CA GLY A 925 -23.99 8.47 -8.08
C GLY A 925 -24.78 7.56 -9.02
N LEU A 926 -25.91 7.04 -8.56
CA LEU A 926 -26.78 6.13 -9.29
C LEU A 926 -27.45 6.89 -10.44
N THR A 927 -27.05 6.60 -11.68
CA THR A 927 -27.55 7.24 -12.91
C THR A 927 -28.44 6.29 -13.70
N GLY A 928 -29.56 6.81 -14.23
CA GLY A 928 -30.63 6.00 -14.82
C GLY A 928 -31.68 5.58 -13.77
N ASN A 929 -32.67 4.79 -14.19
CA ASN A 929 -33.85 4.41 -13.40
C ASN A 929 -34.00 2.88 -13.34
N GLY A 930 -34.43 2.34 -12.20
CA GLY A 930 -34.54 0.90 -12.02
C GLY A 930 -34.46 0.44 -10.56
N THR A 931 -33.99 -0.77 -10.31
CA THR A 931 -33.77 -1.28 -8.94
C THR A 931 -32.33 -1.73 -8.75
N VAL A 932 -31.80 -1.51 -7.55
CA VAL A 932 -30.43 -1.88 -7.17
C VAL A 932 -30.44 -2.71 -5.88
N GLN A 933 -29.64 -3.77 -5.89
CA GLN A 933 -29.23 -4.58 -4.75
C GLN A 933 -27.70 -4.67 -4.74
N ILE A 934 -27.12 -5.06 -3.62
CA ILE A 934 -25.71 -5.45 -3.55
C ILE A 934 -25.58 -6.85 -2.98
N THR A 935 -24.56 -7.59 -3.39
CA THR A 935 -24.08 -8.78 -2.67
C THR A 935 -22.58 -8.62 -2.41
N VAL A 936 -22.04 -9.39 -1.48
CA VAL A 936 -20.61 -9.47 -1.23
C VAL A 936 -20.11 -10.86 -1.62
N ASP A 937 -18.92 -10.94 -2.20
CA ASP A 937 -18.29 -12.21 -2.56
C ASP A 937 -17.91 -13.04 -1.33
N ALA A 938 -17.82 -14.35 -1.50
CA ALA A 938 -17.40 -15.26 -0.44
C ALA A 938 -15.90 -15.09 -0.11
N GLY A 939 -15.54 -15.36 1.15
CA GLY A 939 -14.17 -15.30 1.63
C GLY A 939 -13.64 -13.91 1.90
N THR A 940 -14.54 -13.02 2.32
CA THR A 940 -14.20 -11.69 2.83
C THR A 940 -13.96 -11.68 4.33
N SER A 941 -14.03 -12.83 5.00
CA SER A 941 -13.83 -12.99 6.43
C SER A 941 -13.48 -14.42 6.79
N GLU A 942 -12.73 -14.54 7.88
CA GLU A 942 -12.40 -15.79 8.53
C GLU A 942 -12.65 -15.67 10.04
N ASP A 943 -13.02 -16.78 10.67
CA ASP A 943 -13.05 -16.88 12.12
C ASP A 943 -11.68 -17.27 12.68
N ILE A 944 -11.61 -17.46 13.99
CA ILE A 944 -10.38 -17.81 14.69
C ILE A 944 -9.90 -19.24 14.38
N ALA A 945 -10.78 -20.09 13.86
CA ALA A 945 -10.52 -21.46 13.44
C ALA A 945 -10.11 -21.59 11.97
N GLY A 946 -10.15 -20.47 11.23
CA GLY A 946 -9.81 -20.40 9.82
C GLY A 946 -10.95 -20.83 8.90
N ASN A 947 -12.19 -20.92 9.39
CA ASN A 947 -13.34 -21.10 8.51
C ASN A 947 -13.56 -19.82 7.69
N ILE A 948 -13.64 -19.98 6.38
CA ILE A 948 -13.83 -18.87 5.43
C ILE A 948 -15.32 -18.70 5.14
N ASP A 949 -15.84 -17.46 5.23
CA ASP A 949 -17.25 -17.23 4.94
C ASP A 949 -17.66 -17.62 3.53
N THR A 950 -18.93 -17.97 3.37
CA THR A 950 -19.51 -18.39 2.09
C THR A 950 -20.25 -17.27 1.35
N GLY A 951 -20.05 -16.02 1.77
CA GLY A 951 -20.83 -14.87 1.33
C GLY A 951 -22.18 -14.76 2.05
N PRO A 952 -22.94 -13.67 1.82
CA PRO A 952 -24.27 -13.51 2.39
C PRO A 952 -25.27 -14.47 1.72
N ALA A 953 -26.12 -15.11 2.52
CA ALA A 953 -27.10 -16.10 2.05
C ALA A 953 -28.12 -15.54 1.03
N ALA A 954 -28.30 -14.21 0.98
CA ALA A 954 -29.08 -13.50 -0.03
C ALA A 954 -28.51 -12.10 -0.28
N PRO A 955 -28.67 -11.53 -1.49
CA PRO A 955 -28.35 -10.13 -1.73
C PRO A 955 -29.12 -9.19 -0.81
N SER A 956 -28.62 -7.97 -0.64
CA SER A 956 -29.24 -6.93 0.15
C SER A 956 -30.70 -6.68 -0.27
N PRO A 957 -31.56 -6.11 0.60
CA PRO A 957 -32.87 -5.64 0.18
C PRO A 957 -32.77 -4.66 -1.01
N SER A 958 -33.71 -4.74 -1.95
CA SER A 958 -33.72 -3.88 -3.15
C SER A 958 -34.14 -2.46 -2.84
N VAL A 959 -33.56 -1.50 -3.55
CA VAL A 959 -33.90 -0.08 -3.50
C VAL A 959 -34.18 0.41 -4.92
N THR A 960 -35.22 1.23 -5.10
CA THR A 960 -35.57 1.78 -6.41
C THR A 960 -34.76 3.05 -6.68
N VAL A 961 -34.08 3.13 -7.82
CA VAL A 961 -33.43 4.35 -8.29
C VAL A 961 -34.35 5.07 -9.27
N ASP A 962 -34.64 6.33 -8.99
CA ASP A 962 -35.55 7.16 -9.77
C ASP A 962 -35.01 8.58 -9.85
N ASN A 963 -34.48 8.92 -11.03
CA ASN A 963 -33.81 10.17 -11.38
C ASN A 963 -34.64 11.08 -12.27
N ALA A 964 -35.81 10.61 -12.71
CA ALA A 964 -36.67 11.37 -13.58
C ALA A 964 -37.65 12.17 -12.73
N GLY A 965 -37.61 13.50 -12.84
CA GLY A 965 -38.69 14.32 -12.31
C GLY A 965 -39.99 14.09 -13.08
N PRO A 966 -41.11 14.64 -12.58
CA PRO A 966 -42.41 14.43 -13.20
C PRO A 966 -42.40 14.84 -14.68
N GLY A 967 -42.91 13.97 -15.54
CA GLY A 967 -43.09 14.28 -16.97
C GLY A 967 -44.18 15.33 -17.16
N VAL A 968 -43.96 16.32 -18.04
CA VAL A 968 -44.91 17.40 -18.32
C VAL A 968 -45.24 17.44 -19.80
N VAL A 969 -46.53 17.35 -20.12
CA VAL A 969 -47.04 17.51 -21.48
C VAL A 969 -47.99 18.71 -21.51
N ILE A 970 -47.82 19.60 -22.49
CA ILE A 970 -48.70 20.75 -22.70
C ILE A 970 -49.34 20.62 -24.09
N ASP A 971 -50.66 20.68 -24.14
CA ASP A 971 -51.42 20.61 -25.40
C ASP A 971 -51.27 21.91 -26.22
N THR A 972 -51.57 21.86 -27.53
CA THR A 972 -51.63 23.04 -28.41
C THR A 972 -52.69 24.06 -27.94
N PRO A 973 -52.44 25.38 -28.05
CA PRO A 973 -53.40 26.40 -27.65
C PRO A 973 -54.70 26.32 -28.44
N ILE A 974 -55.82 26.57 -27.76
CA ILE A 974 -57.14 26.56 -28.38
C ILE A 974 -57.83 27.90 -28.13
N PRO A 975 -58.07 28.73 -29.17
CA PRO A 975 -57.58 28.64 -30.56
C PRO A 975 -56.07 28.98 -30.73
N GLU A 976 -55.48 28.66 -31.88
CA GLU A 976 -54.04 28.84 -32.21
C GLU A 976 -53.66 30.26 -32.67
N VAL A 977 -54.62 31.02 -33.22
CA VAL A 977 -54.49 32.46 -33.53
C VAL A 977 -55.65 33.20 -32.85
N ALA A 978 -55.35 34.31 -32.15
CA ALA A 978 -56.32 34.98 -31.29
C ALA A 978 -56.23 36.50 -31.35
N ASN A 979 -57.39 37.17 -31.37
CA ASN A 979 -57.48 38.59 -31.07
C ASN A 979 -57.86 38.87 -29.60
N GLN A 980 -57.92 40.15 -29.21
CA GLN A 980 -58.18 40.57 -27.83
C GLN A 980 -59.49 40.02 -27.23
N SER A 981 -60.48 39.70 -28.07
CA SER A 981 -61.78 39.20 -27.63
C SER A 981 -61.84 37.68 -27.43
N ALA A 982 -60.81 36.94 -27.85
CA ALA A 982 -60.73 35.49 -27.72
C ALA A 982 -60.32 35.05 -26.30
N THR A 983 -60.78 33.87 -25.90
CA THR A 983 -60.30 33.17 -24.68
C THR A 983 -59.50 31.95 -25.12
N VAL A 984 -58.25 31.85 -24.68
CA VAL A 984 -57.33 30.78 -25.09
C VAL A 984 -57.03 29.86 -23.92
N LEU A 985 -56.97 28.55 -24.18
CA LEU A 985 -56.68 27.53 -23.17
C LEU A 985 -55.43 26.71 -23.53
N PHE A 986 -54.61 26.42 -22.52
CA PHE A 986 -53.51 25.45 -22.57
C PHE A 986 -53.72 24.41 -21.46
N ASN A 987 -53.86 23.12 -21.80
CA ASN A 987 -53.98 22.03 -20.82
C ASN A 987 -52.61 21.41 -20.53
N ILE A 988 -52.34 21.12 -19.27
CA ILE A 988 -51.07 20.57 -18.80
C ILE A 988 -51.33 19.24 -18.11
N HIS A 989 -50.44 18.26 -18.30
CA HIS A 989 -50.53 16.93 -17.69
C HIS A 989 -49.21 16.55 -17.02
N PHE A 990 -49.25 16.25 -15.72
CA PHE A 990 -48.11 15.78 -14.92
C PHE A 990 -48.17 14.27 -14.68
N THR A 991 -47.08 13.54 -14.95
CA THR A 991 -46.94 12.12 -14.60
C THR A 991 -45.94 11.93 -13.47
N ASP A 992 -46.35 11.24 -12.40
CA ASP A 992 -45.50 10.93 -11.21
C ASP A 992 -45.09 12.13 -10.35
N GLY A 993 -45.99 13.11 -10.14
CA GLY A 993 -45.75 14.31 -9.31
C GLY A 993 -46.67 14.41 -8.09
N VAL A 994 -46.13 14.89 -6.96
CA VAL A 994 -46.87 15.00 -5.67
C VAL A 994 -47.12 16.45 -5.25
N THR A 995 -46.26 17.39 -5.67
CA THR A 995 -46.38 18.81 -5.36
C THR A 995 -46.21 19.63 -6.64
N HIS A 996 -47.19 20.49 -6.96
CA HIS A 996 -47.23 21.32 -8.16
C HIS A 996 -47.36 22.79 -7.76
N ASP A 997 -46.40 23.62 -8.14
CA ASP A 997 -46.46 25.08 -8.01
C ASP A 997 -46.42 25.72 -9.40
N LEU A 998 -47.61 25.97 -9.93
CA LEU A 998 -47.80 26.59 -11.24
C LEU A 998 -47.93 28.11 -11.14
N ALA A 999 -47.84 28.69 -9.94
CA ALA A 999 -47.88 30.15 -9.79
C ALA A 999 -46.71 30.85 -10.51
N SER A 1000 -45.70 30.07 -10.90
CA SER A 1000 -44.50 30.46 -11.63
C SER A 1000 -44.60 30.31 -13.15
N ILE A 1001 -45.75 29.91 -13.73
CA ILE A 1001 -45.88 29.78 -15.19
C ILE A 1001 -45.43 31.07 -15.87
N VAL A 1002 -44.44 30.92 -16.74
CA VAL A 1002 -43.86 32.05 -17.45
C VAL A 1002 -44.62 32.18 -18.76
N LEU A 1003 -45.31 33.30 -18.90
CA LEU A 1003 -45.82 33.73 -20.18
C LEU A 1003 -44.74 34.54 -20.85
N GLU A 1004 -44.20 34.02 -21.93
CA GLU A 1004 -43.29 34.78 -22.76
C GLU A 1004 -44.05 35.18 -24.02
N HIS A 1005 -43.84 36.42 -24.41
CA HIS A 1005 -44.42 36.93 -25.62
C HIS A 1005 -43.37 37.71 -26.40
N GLY A 1006 -43.36 37.54 -27.71
CA GLY A 1006 -42.50 38.29 -28.61
C GLY A 1006 -43.34 39.09 -29.59
N GLY A 1007 -42.85 40.26 -29.98
CA GLY A 1007 -43.60 41.21 -30.80
C GLY A 1007 -44.25 42.32 -29.96
N ASN A 1008 -45.14 43.08 -30.57
CA ASN A 1008 -45.81 44.26 -30.05
C ASN A 1008 -47.02 43.92 -29.16
N ILE A 1009 -46.88 42.97 -28.23
CA ILE A 1009 -47.89 42.71 -27.19
C ILE A 1009 -47.71 43.76 -26.09
N TYR A 1010 -48.68 44.67 -25.95
CA TYR A 1010 -48.52 45.89 -25.13
C TYR A 1010 -49.08 45.76 -23.71
N VAL A 1011 -49.90 44.74 -23.48
CA VAL A 1011 -50.47 44.43 -22.18
C VAL A 1011 -50.48 42.92 -22.02
N ASP A 1012 -49.85 42.43 -20.96
CA ASP A 1012 -49.84 41.00 -20.64
C ASP A 1012 -51.28 40.49 -20.52
N PRO A 1013 -51.61 39.37 -21.19
CA PRO A 1013 -52.94 38.78 -21.06
C PRO A 1013 -53.18 38.38 -19.60
N THR A 1014 -54.45 38.41 -19.20
CA THR A 1014 -54.83 37.95 -17.87
C THR A 1014 -54.74 36.43 -17.83
N ILE A 1015 -53.87 35.90 -16.97
CA ILE A 1015 -53.63 34.48 -16.75
C ILE A 1015 -54.48 33.99 -15.58
N GLU A 1016 -55.19 32.88 -15.76
CA GLU A 1016 -55.86 32.16 -14.68
C GLU A 1016 -55.52 30.67 -14.77
N ILE A 1017 -55.07 30.09 -13.65
CA ILE A 1017 -54.74 28.67 -13.56
C ILE A 1017 -55.89 27.95 -12.86
N LEU A 1018 -56.57 27.10 -13.62
CA LEU A 1018 -57.68 26.28 -13.16
C LEU A 1018 -57.14 24.92 -12.70
N ASN A 1019 -57.72 24.37 -11.61
CA ASN A 1019 -57.34 23.08 -11.02
C ASN A 1019 -55.85 22.97 -10.64
N HIS A 1020 -55.25 24.07 -10.15
CA HIS A 1020 -53.81 24.23 -9.91
C HIS A 1020 -53.17 23.20 -8.95
N ASN A 1021 -53.95 22.48 -8.16
CA ASN A 1021 -53.47 21.48 -7.18
C ASN A 1021 -53.68 20.02 -7.64
N THR A 1022 -54.07 19.81 -8.90
CA THR A 1022 -54.28 18.49 -9.50
C THR A 1022 -53.18 18.17 -10.51
N ALA A 1023 -53.06 16.90 -10.88
CA ALA A 1023 -52.12 16.45 -11.91
C ALA A 1023 -52.46 16.97 -13.33
N ASP A 1024 -53.67 17.49 -13.55
CA ASP A 1024 -54.16 17.97 -14.85
C ASP A 1024 -54.67 19.43 -14.80
N PRO A 1025 -53.77 20.42 -14.60
CA PRO A 1025 -54.14 21.83 -14.52
C PRO A 1025 -54.32 22.47 -15.91
N THR A 1026 -55.12 23.53 -15.99
CA THR A 1026 -55.36 24.29 -17.24
C THR A 1026 -55.02 25.75 -17.07
N VAL A 1027 -54.23 26.32 -17.98
CA VAL A 1027 -53.99 27.77 -18.06
C VAL A 1027 -54.96 28.41 -19.04
N ARG A 1028 -55.69 29.42 -18.56
CA ARG A 1028 -56.61 30.22 -19.35
C ARG A 1028 -56.06 31.63 -19.53
N LEU A 1029 -55.95 32.07 -20.79
CA LEU A 1029 -55.59 33.43 -21.17
C LEU A 1029 -56.80 34.20 -21.70
N THR A 1030 -56.93 35.45 -21.27
CA THR A 1030 -57.94 36.41 -21.77
C THR A 1030 -57.31 37.79 -21.94
N ASN A 1031 -57.92 38.66 -22.76
CA ASN A 1031 -57.42 40.01 -23.07
C ASN A 1031 -56.04 40.05 -23.75
N CYS A 1032 -55.74 39.09 -24.64
CA CYS A 1032 -54.50 39.07 -25.41
C CYS A 1032 -54.40 40.30 -26.33
N SER A 1033 -53.66 41.33 -25.90
CA SER A 1033 -53.68 42.66 -26.52
C SER A 1033 -52.34 43.05 -27.19
N GLY A 1034 -52.40 43.48 -28.45
CA GLY A 1034 -51.24 43.76 -29.31
C GLY A 1034 -51.00 42.65 -30.34
N ASP A 1035 -49.88 42.71 -31.06
CA ASP A 1035 -49.57 41.75 -32.15
C ASP A 1035 -48.22 41.07 -31.93
N GLY A 1036 -48.18 39.74 -31.98
CA GLY A 1036 -47.01 38.96 -31.64
C GLY A 1036 -47.33 37.49 -31.41
N TRP A 1037 -46.43 36.78 -30.75
CA TRP A 1037 -46.66 35.41 -30.30
C TRP A 1037 -46.61 35.36 -28.77
N ILE A 1038 -47.30 34.38 -28.21
CA ILE A 1038 -47.33 34.08 -26.79
C ILE A 1038 -47.18 32.57 -26.64
N HIS A 1039 -46.26 32.10 -25.82
CA HIS A 1039 -46.31 30.73 -25.32
C HIS A 1039 -46.32 30.72 -23.81
N ILE A 1040 -46.72 29.59 -23.24
CA ILE A 1040 -46.54 29.36 -21.82
C ILE A 1040 -45.42 28.35 -21.64
N THR A 1041 -44.50 28.66 -20.74
CA THR A 1041 -43.52 27.71 -20.26
C THR A 1041 -43.96 27.28 -18.89
N VAL A 1042 -44.06 25.97 -18.67
CA VAL A 1042 -43.99 25.40 -17.32
C VAL A 1042 -42.50 25.31 -16.99
N PRO A 1043 -41.98 26.17 -16.09
CA PRO A 1043 -40.55 26.18 -15.80
C PRO A 1043 -40.09 24.82 -15.27
N SER A 1044 -38.79 24.56 -15.40
CA SER A 1044 -38.18 23.47 -14.66
C SER A 1044 -38.40 23.68 -13.16
N ALA A 1045 -38.62 22.60 -12.41
CA ALA A 1045 -38.86 22.65 -10.96
C ALA A 1045 -40.20 23.31 -10.54
N SER A 1046 -41.19 23.30 -11.44
CA SER A 1046 -42.59 23.66 -11.12
C SER A 1046 -43.36 22.50 -10.49
N ALA A 1047 -42.89 21.28 -10.69
CA ALA A 1047 -43.42 20.07 -10.08
C ALA A 1047 -42.27 19.18 -9.65
N PHE A 1048 -42.48 18.48 -8.55
CA PHE A 1048 -41.52 17.57 -7.97
C PHE A 1048 -42.19 16.22 -7.69
N ASP A 1049 -41.44 15.16 -7.94
CA ASP A 1049 -41.81 13.80 -7.52
C ASP A 1049 -41.54 13.62 -6.01
N ASP A 1050 -41.69 12.39 -5.51
CA ASP A 1050 -41.46 12.04 -4.11
C ASP A 1050 -39.97 12.03 -3.69
N LEU A 1051 -39.05 12.26 -4.63
CA LEU A 1051 -37.61 12.40 -4.42
C LEU A 1051 -37.10 13.82 -4.65
N SER A 1052 -38.02 14.78 -4.85
CA SER A 1052 -37.68 16.16 -5.19
C SER A 1052 -36.91 16.30 -6.50
N ASN A 1053 -37.05 15.35 -7.42
CA ASN A 1053 -36.57 15.54 -8.78
C ASN A 1053 -37.48 16.57 -9.48
N PRO A 1054 -36.93 17.68 -9.98
CA PRO A 1054 -37.72 18.69 -10.66
C PRO A 1054 -38.14 18.18 -12.03
N ASN A 1055 -39.36 18.52 -12.45
CA ASN A 1055 -39.73 18.41 -13.86
C ASN A 1055 -38.75 19.24 -14.71
N ALA A 1056 -38.51 18.80 -15.95
CA ALA A 1056 -37.83 19.62 -16.94
C ALA A 1056 -38.73 20.77 -17.40
N ALA A 1057 -38.12 21.87 -17.86
CA ALA A 1057 -38.88 22.98 -18.44
C ALA A 1057 -39.55 22.50 -19.74
N THR A 1058 -40.86 22.71 -19.83
CA THR A 1058 -41.64 22.36 -21.02
C THR A 1058 -42.34 23.61 -21.52
N VAL A 1059 -42.09 23.92 -22.78
CA VAL A 1059 -42.66 25.07 -23.48
C VAL A 1059 -43.85 24.60 -24.30
N SER A 1060 -44.97 25.33 -24.24
CA SER A 1060 -46.11 25.06 -25.09
C SER A 1060 -45.81 25.42 -26.55
N PRO A 1061 -46.58 24.91 -27.51
CA PRO A 1061 -46.63 25.52 -28.84
C PRO A 1061 -47.05 27.01 -28.75
N ASP A 1062 -46.63 27.82 -29.73
CA ASP A 1062 -46.93 29.26 -29.81
C ASP A 1062 -48.43 29.52 -30.09
N LEU A 1063 -49.00 30.48 -29.35
CA LEU A 1063 -50.24 31.20 -29.71
C LEU A 1063 -49.85 32.45 -30.48
N ILE A 1064 -50.39 32.65 -31.68
CA ILE A 1064 -50.21 33.91 -32.40
C ILE A 1064 -51.31 34.87 -31.98
N VAL A 1065 -50.94 36.02 -31.43
CA VAL A 1065 -51.88 37.10 -31.09
C VAL A 1065 -51.77 38.18 -32.13
N ASP A 1066 -52.89 38.53 -32.71
CA ASP A 1066 -52.96 39.59 -33.71
C ASP A 1066 -54.24 40.39 -33.49
N ASN A 1067 -54.10 41.70 -33.34
CA ASN A 1067 -55.14 42.67 -33.07
C ASN A 1067 -55.14 43.82 -34.07
N THR A 1068 -54.18 43.83 -35.00
CA THR A 1068 -54.15 44.83 -36.06
C THR A 1068 -54.98 44.32 -37.20
N GLY A 1069 -55.93 45.14 -37.62
CA GLY A 1069 -56.70 44.81 -38.82
C GLY A 1069 -55.79 44.84 -40.05
N PRO A 1070 -56.02 43.94 -41.02
CA PRO A 1070 -55.24 43.92 -42.24
C PRO A 1070 -55.35 45.26 -42.99
N THR A 1071 -54.31 45.65 -43.72
CA THR A 1071 -54.31 46.86 -44.56
C THR A 1071 -53.91 46.55 -46.00
N VAL A 1072 -54.18 47.49 -46.90
CA VAL A 1072 -53.57 47.50 -48.22
C VAL A 1072 -52.59 48.67 -48.26
N PRO A 1073 -51.27 48.42 -48.21
CA PRO A 1073 -50.27 49.48 -48.17
C PRO A 1073 -50.35 50.45 -49.36
N THR A 1074 -49.92 51.69 -49.15
CA THR A 1074 -49.97 52.71 -50.21
C THR A 1074 -49.05 52.31 -51.37
N GLY A 1075 -49.61 52.23 -52.59
CA GLY A 1075 -48.89 51.76 -53.77
C GLY A 1075 -48.95 50.25 -53.98
N ASN A 1076 -49.59 49.47 -53.09
CA ASN A 1076 -49.82 48.03 -53.27
C ASN A 1076 -51.12 47.70 -54.04
N ILE A 1077 -51.76 48.74 -54.58
CA ILE A 1077 -52.75 48.59 -55.65
C ILE A 1077 -52.12 49.15 -56.91
N THR A 1078 -51.58 48.27 -57.75
CA THR A 1078 -50.79 48.65 -58.94
C THR A 1078 -51.44 48.19 -60.23
N HIS A 1079 -51.11 48.88 -61.32
CA HIS A 1079 -51.40 48.48 -62.69
C HIS A 1079 -50.18 48.78 -63.57
N GLY A 1080 -49.98 48.02 -64.64
CA GLY A 1080 -48.75 48.05 -65.45
C GLY A 1080 -48.60 49.21 -66.45
N TYR A 1081 -49.21 50.37 -66.21
CA TYR A 1081 -49.25 51.49 -67.18
C TYR A 1081 -48.61 52.76 -66.59
N SER A 1082 -47.72 53.41 -67.36
CA SER A 1082 -46.98 54.63 -66.97
C SER A 1082 -47.50 55.93 -67.59
N GLY A 1083 -48.61 55.87 -68.34
CA GLY A 1083 -49.27 56.99 -69.01
C GLY A 1083 -50.70 56.61 -69.39
N SER A 1084 -51.32 57.37 -70.31
CA SER A 1084 -52.65 57.05 -70.81
C SER A 1084 -52.67 55.69 -71.52
N THR A 1085 -53.75 54.91 -71.34
CA THR A 1085 -53.93 53.58 -71.96
C THR A 1085 -55.23 53.50 -72.76
N ALA A 1086 -55.28 52.63 -73.77
CA ALA A 1086 -56.52 52.32 -74.51
C ALA A 1086 -57.06 50.91 -74.17
N ALA A 1087 -56.55 50.27 -73.12
CA ALA A 1087 -56.89 48.90 -72.75
C ALA A 1087 -58.33 48.78 -72.21
N THR A 1088 -59.13 47.87 -72.78
CA THR A 1088 -60.54 47.63 -72.38
C THR A 1088 -60.69 46.67 -71.19
N SER A 1089 -59.57 46.16 -70.69
CA SER A 1089 -59.48 45.35 -69.47
C SER A 1089 -58.17 45.67 -68.79
N VAL A 1090 -58.21 45.90 -67.48
CA VAL A 1090 -57.04 46.23 -66.68
C VAL A 1090 -57.04 45.37 -65.42
N ASP A 1091 -55.92 44.69 -65.22
CA ASP A 1091 -55.66 43.94 -63.99
C ASP A 1091 -54.97 44.87 -62.99
N PHE A 1092 -55.55 44.96 -61.81
CA PHE A 1092 -54.93 45.54 -60.65
C PHE A 1092 -54.41 44.42 -59.77
N SER A 1093 -53.14 44.49 -59.39
CA SER A 1093 -52.61 43.64 -58.33
C SER A 1093 -52.89 44.34 -57.00
N VAL A 1094 -53.62 43.66 -56.11
CA VAL A 1094 -53.89 44.09 -54.74
C VAL A 1094 -53.14 43.16 -53.81
N VAL A 1095 -52.24 43.73 -53.00
CA VAL A 1095 -51.47 42.97 -52.02
C VAL A 1095 -51.77 43.55 -50.63
N PHE A 1096 -52.43 42.76 -49.79
CA PHE A 1096 -52.57 43.05 -48.37
C PHE A 1096 -51.22 42.90 -47.68
N ASP A 1097 -51.02 43.59 -46.57
CA ASP A 1097 -49.83 43.39 -45.73
C ASP A 1097 -49.85 42.07 -44.97
N GLU A 1098 -51.01 41.43 -44.83
CA GLU A 1098 -51.17 40.13 -44.18
C GLU A 1098 -52.30 39.28 -44.78
N ALA A 1099 -52.48 38.08 -44.22
CA ALA A 1099 -53.43 37.11 -44.74
C ALA A 1099 -54.86 37.47 -44.34
N VAL A 1100 -55.73 37.62 -45.34
CA VAL A 1100 -57.13 37.95 -45.11
C VAL A 1100 -58.05 36.80 -45.52
N VAL A 1101 -59.18 36.71 -44.83
CA VAL A 1101 -60.29 35.85 -45.18
C VAL A 1101 -61.50 36.71 -45.52
N ASN A 1102 -62.33 36.19 -46.43
CA ASN A 1102 -63.53 36.85 -46.94
C ASN A 1102 -63.28 38.14 -47.75
N PHE A 1103 -62.30 38.15 -48.68
CA PHE A 1103 -62.16 39.19 -49.72
C PHE A 1103 -62.70 38.68 -51.08
N GLU A 1104 -63.92 39.07 -51.45
CA GLU A 1104 -64.63 38.47 -52.60
C GLU A 1104 -65.55 39.43 -53.39
N THR A 1105 -65.98 38.97 -54.57
CA THR A 1105 -66.96 39.67 -55.41
C THR A 1105 -68.38 39.19 -55.16
N SER A 1106 -69.06 39.75 -54.18
CA SER A 1106 -70.51 39.62 -54.07
C SER A 1106 -71.19 40.88 -54.65
N GLY A 1107 -71.91 40.75 -55.79
CA GLY A 1107 -72.85 41.77 -56.33
C GLY A 1107 -72.35 42.68 -57.47
N GLY A 1108 -73.07 42.69 -58.61
CA GLY A 1108 -72.71 43.41 -59.85
C GLY A 1108 -72.83 44.95 -59.79
N ASN A 1109 -71.89 45.61 -60.48
CA ASN A 1109 -71.59 47.06 -60.53
C ASN A 1109 -70.99 47.69 -59.26
N GLY A 1110 -70.01 46.98 -58.67
CA GLY A 1110 -69.18 47.41 -57.54
C GLY A 1110 -69.23 46.33 -56.45
N GLY A 1111 -68.39 45.29 -56.59
CA GLY A 1111 -68.36 44.17 -55.64
C GLY A 1111 -68.12 44.68 -54.23
N HIS A 1112 -68.77 44.13 -53.22
CA HIS A 1112 -68.82 44.74 -51.88
C HIS A 1112 -67.43 45.21 -51.36
N ASP A 1113 -66.38 44.42 -51.55
CA ASP A 1113 -65.03 44.79 -51.11
C ASP A 1113 -64.24 45.67 -52.09
N ILE A 1114 -64.74 45.88 -53.32
CA ILE A 1114 -64.13 46.75 -54.35
C ILE A 1114 -65.12 47.80 -54.89
N GLU A 1115 -64.82 49.07 -54.63
CA GLU A 1115 -65.51 50.22 -55.20
C GLU A 1115 -64.71 50.78 -56.40
N VAL A 1116 -65.37 51.10 -57.52
CA VAL A 1116 -64.71 51.67 -58.72
C VAL A 1116 -65.14 53.12 -58.91
N ASP A 1117 -64.17 54.03 -59.03
CA ASP A 1117 -64.40 55.46 -59.17
C ASP A 1117 -64.03 55.95 -60.57
N HIS A 1118 -64.98 56.61 -61.22
CA HIS A 1118 -64.84 57.23 -62.53
C HIS A 1118 -64.99 58.75 -62.36
N SER A 1119 -63.92 59.51 -62.61
CA SER A 1119 -63.92 60.96 -62.39
C SER A 1119 -64.82 61.68 -63.40
N ILE A 1120 -65.68 62.60 -62.91
CA ILE A 1120 -66.56 63.46 -63.73
C ILE A 1120 -66.09 64.92 -63.84
N SER A 1121 -64.90 65.25 -63.30
CA SER A 1121 -64.47 66.64 -63.08
C SER A 1121 -64.27 67.49 -64.35
N HIS A 1122 -64.24 66.88 -65.54
CA HIS A 1122 -64.09 67.58 -66.82
C HIS A 1122 -65.24 67.35 -67.83
N GLY A 1123 -66.36 66.72 -67.43
CA GLY A 1123 -67.52 66.48 -68.31
C GLY A 1123 -67.45 65.19 -69.15
N TRP A 1124 -66.60 64.24 -68.77
CA TRP A 1124 -66.31 62.98 -69.49
C TRP A 1124 -66.54 61.78 -68.56
N SER A 1125 -66.91 60.61 -69.09
CA SER A 1125 -67.10 59.39 -68.27
C SER A 1125 -66.56 58.13 -68.95
N THR A 1126 -65.73 57.39 -68.23
CA THR A 1126 -65.44 55.97 -68.49
C THR A 1126 -66.47 55.10 -67.75
N SER A 1127 -66.74 53.90 -68.24
CA SER A 1127 -67.57 52.89 -67.57
C SER A 1127 -66.92 51.52 -67.69
N HIS A 1128 -67.30 50.58 -66.82
CA HIS A 1128 -66.88 49.18 -66.86
C HIS A 1128 -68.10 48.24 -66.77
N ASP A 1129 -67.91 46.97 -67.15
CA ASP A 1129 -68.97 45.95 -67.12
C ASP A 1129 -68.98 45.13 -65.83
N GLY A 1130 -67.84 45.03 -65.13
CA GLY A 1130 -67.76 44.28 -63.87
C GLY A 1130 -66.36 44.26 -63.25
N VAL A 1131 -66.25 43.59 -62.11
CA VAL A 1131 -65.01 43.34 -61.37
C VAL A 1131 -64.97 41.86 -61.01
N THR A 1132 -63.81 41.22 -61.17
CA THR A 1132 -63.54 39.87 -60.62
C THR A 1132 -62.33 39.93 -59.70
N ILE A 1133 -62.40 39.22 -58.58
CA ILE A 1133 -61.28 39.05 -57.63
C ILE A 1133 -60.84 37.60 -57.68
N THR A 1134 -59.55 37.37 -57.89
CA THR A 1134 -58.94 36.04 -57.84
C THR A 1134 -57.85 36.03 -56.78
N GLN A 1135 -57.98 35.14 -55.80
CA GLN A 1135 -56.95 34.91 -54.80
C GLN A 1135 -55.77 34.16 -55.42
N MET A 1136 -54.58 34.70 -55.25
CA MET A 1136 -53.34 34.06 -55.70
C MET A 1136 -52.65 33.34 -54.54
N ASP A 1137 -52.64 33.97 -53.37
CA ASP A 1137 -52.16 33.45 -52.09
C ASP A 1137 -52.94 34.13 -50.94
N PRO A 1138 -52.67 33.81 -49.66
CA PRO A 1138 -53.41 34.42 -48.53
C PRO A 1138 -53.39 35.96 -48.47
N GLN A 1139 -52.43 36.63 -49.13
CA GLN A 1139 -52.25 38.10 -49.07
C GLN A 1139 -52.41 38.79 -50.43
N THR A 1140 -52.19 38.09 -51.55
CA THR A 1140 -52.18 38.66 -52.89
C THR A 1140 -53.38 38.25 -53.71
N TYR A 1141 -54.01 39.25 -54.34
CA TYR A 1141 -55.20 39.09 -55.15
C TYR A 1141 -55.06 39.88 -56.46
N THR A 1142 -55.59 39.31 -57.55
CA THR A 1142 -55.75 40.03 -58.82
C THR A 1142 -57.18 40.51 -58.93
N VAL A 1143 -57.34 41.81 -59.09
CA VAL A 1143 -58.63 42.48 -59.30
C VAL A 1143 -58.70 42.95 -60.74
N THR A 1144 -59.49 42.25 -61.56
CA THR A 1144 -59.64 42.57 -62.97
C THR A 1144 -60.87 43.45 -63.17
N LEU A 1145 -60.64 44.65 -63.70
CA LEU A 1145 -61.68 45.54 -64.21
C LEU A 1145 -61.80 45.32 -65.72
N TYR A 1146 -62.95 44.89 -66.21
CA TYR A 1146 -63.15 44.57 -67.63
C TYR A 1146 -64.36 45.27 -68.24
N GLY A 1147 -64.37 45.36 -69.57
CA GLY A 1147 -65.39 46.09 -70.31
C GLY A 1147 -65.22 47.62 -70.24
N ILE A 1148 -63.98 48.09 -70.06
CA ILE A 1148 -63.66 49.50 -69.92
C ILE A 1148 -63.91 50.20 -71.25
N GLN A 1149 -64.80 51.19 -71.25
CA GLN A 1149 -65.17 51.95 -72.44
C GLN A 1149 -65.39 53.43 -72.11
N ALA A 1150 -65.06 54.29 -73.08
CA ALA A 1150 -65.41 55.71 -73.07
C ALA A 1150 -66.73 55.93 -73.79
N TYR A 1151 -67.55 56.88 -73.31
CA TYR A 1151 -68.87 57.14 -73.90
C TYR A 1151 -68.82 57.78 -75.32
N ALA A 1152 -67.66 58.24 -75.83
CA ALA A 1152 -67.48 58.79 -77.19
C ALA A 1152 -66.01 58.67 -77.73
N PRO A 1153 -65.78 58.55 -79.06
CA PRO A 1153 -64.52 58.06 -79.64
C PRO A 1153 -63.30 59.02 -79.67
N HIS A 1154 -63.33 60.18 -79.00
CA HIS A 1154 -62.23 61.17 -79.08
C HIS A 1154 -61.97 61.96 -77.77
N PHE A 1155 -62.21 61.38 -76.59
CA PHE A 1155 -61.97 62.10 -75.33
C PHE A 1155 -61.29 61.22 -74.28
N GLU A 1156 -60.35 61.84 -73.56
CA GLU A 1156 -59.59 61.29 -72.45
C GLU A 1156 -60.47 61.16 -71.19
N GLY A 1157 -60.24 60.14 -70.36
CA GLY A 1157 -60.91 59.96 -69.07
C GLY A 1157 -60.05 59.22 -68.05
N GLU A 1158 -60.43 59.23 -66.77
CA GLU A 1158 -59.66 58.60 -65.68
C GLU A 1158 -60.54 57.67 -64.83
N PHE A 1159 -59.99 56.54 -64.40
CA PHE A 1159 -60.63 55.65 -63.44
C PHE A 1159 -59.62 55.05 -62.45
N ARG A 1160 -60.12 54.56 -61.32
CA ARG A 1160 -59.34 53.85 -60.29
C ARG A 1160 -60.23 52.91 -59.48
N ILE A 1161 -59.64 51.97 -58.75
CA ILE A 1161 -60.35 51.07 -57.84
C ILE A 1161 -60.04 51.39 -56.37
N ARG A 1162 -60.91 50.95 -55.47
CA ARG A 1162 -60.76 51.03 -54.02
C ARG A 1162 -61.05 49.70 -53.35
N VAL A 1163 -60.16 49.23 -52.49
CA VAL A 1163 -60.46 48.16 -51.54
C VAL A 1163 -61.22 48.77 -50.36
N SER A 1164 -62.42 48.29 -50.07
CA SER A 1164 -63.40 48.97 -49.21
C SER A 1164 -63.55 48.31 -47.84
N LYS A 1165 -63.34 49.08 -46.76
CA LYS A 1165 -63.80 48.71 -45.42
C LYS A 1165 -65.31 48.93 -45.28
N ILE A 1166 -66.07 47.84 -45.14
CA ILE A 1166 -67.54 47.87 -44.92
C ILE A 1166 -67.87 47.60 -43.45
N ALA A 1167 -69.00 48.09 -42.96
CA ALA A 1167 -69.53 47.77 -41.63
C ALA A 1167 -70.91 47.07 -41.74
N PRO A 1168 -71.13 45.90 -41.11
CA PRO A 1168 -70.16 45.11 -40.34
C PRO A 1168 -69.04 44.59 -41.24
N ALA A 1169 -67.85 44.44 -40.66
CA ALA A 1169 -66.67 44.05 -41.42
C ALA A 1169 -66.75 42.59 -41.86
N ASP A 1170 -66.52 42.38 -43.16
CA ASP A 1170 -66.61 41.09 -43.83
C ASP A 1170 -65.21 40.50 -44.02
N VAL A 1171 -64.32 41.30 -44.63
CA VAL A 1171 -62.88 41.03 -44.73
C VAL A 1171 -62.22 41.16 -43.36
N VAL A 1172 -61.72 40.04 -42.85
CA VAL A 1172 -60.98 39.95 -41.57
C VAL A 1172 -59.70 39.16 -41.74
N ASP A 1173 -58.73 39.32 -40.84
CA ASP A 1173 -57.56 38.42 -40.75
C ASP A 1173 -57.91 37.07 -40.08
N LEU A 1174 -56.90 36.23 -39.86
CA LEU A 1174 -57.04 34.93 -39.19
C LEU A 1174 -57.29 35.03 -37.67
N ALA A 1175 -56.94 36.13 -37.03
CA ALA A 1175 -57.27 36.42 -35.63
C ALA A 1175 -58.70 36.99 -35.47
N GLY A 1176 -59.32 37.37 -36.59
CA GLY A 1176 -60.66 37.91 -36.69
C GLY A 1176 -60.74 39.44 -36.60
N ASN A 1177 -59.65 40.18 -36.84
CA ASN A 1177 -59.72 41.65 -36.87
C ASN A 1177 -60.16 42.17 -38.24
N PRO A 1178 -60.97 43.25 -38.28
CA PRO A 1178 -61.50 43.78 -39.53
C PRO A 1178 -60.52 44.68 -40.27
N LEU A 1179 -60.59 44.70 -41.61
CA LEU A 1179 -59.79 45.58 -42.48
C LEU A 1179 -59.66 47.00 -41.90
N PHE A 1180 -58.44 47.53 -41.79
CA PHE A 1180 -58.18 48.73 -40.99
C PHE A 1180 -58.72 50.02 -41.62
N TYR A 1181 -58.49 50.25 -42.92
CA TYR A 1181 -59.07 51.34 -43.72
C TYR A 1181 -59.21 50.93 -45.19
N SER A 1182 -60.03 51.69 -45.94
CA SER A 1182 -60.14 51.51 -47.40
C SER A 1182 -58.96 52.16 -48.14
N ALA A 1183 -58.43 51.52 -49.18
CA ALA A 1183 -57.28 52.02 -49.96
C ALA A 1183 -57.64 52.20 -51.45
N TRP A 1184 -57.10 53.24 -52.09
CA TRP A 1184 -57.33 53.57 -53.51
C TRP A 1184 -56.12 53.22 -54.38
N SER A 1185 -56.37 52.77 -55.62
CA SER A 1185 -55.34 52.74 -56.65
C SER A 1185 -55.01 54.16 -57.15
N PRO A 1186 -53.83 54.36 -57.77
CA PRO A 1186 -53.58 55.55 -58.58
C PRO A 1186 -54.63 55.71 -59.68
N TRP A 1187 -54.78 56.95 -60.17
CA TRP A 1187 -55.60 57.22 -61.34
C TRP A 1187 -54.92 56.68 -62.59
N LEU A 1188 -55.69 55.96 -63.41
CA LEU A 1188 -55.26 55.52 -64.72
C LEU A 1188 -55.99 56.34 -65.78
N HIS A 1189 -55.21 57.10 -66.58
CA HIS A 1189 -55.71 57.87 -67.71
C HIS A 1189 -56.01 56.93 -68.88
N PHE A 1190 -57.08 57.19 -69.61
CA PHE A 1190 -57.53 56.41 -70.74
C PHE A 1190 -57.62 57.32 -71.99
N ASP A 1191 -56.77 57.08 -73.00
CA ASP A 1191 -56.69 57.85 -74.26
C ASP A 1191 -56.57 56.92 -75.50
N PRO A 1192 -57.47 57.00 -76.49
CA PRO A 1192 -57.42 56.19 -77.71
C PRO A 1192 -56.70 56.77 -78.96
N ALA A 1193 -55.85 57.83 -78.94
CA ALA A 1193 -55.22 58.47 -80.14
C ALA A 1193 -53.80 57.94 -80.61
N VAL A 1194 -53.25 58.36 -81.80
CA VAL A 1194 -51.99 57.82 -82.47
C VAL A 1194 -50.98 58.91 -82.97
N VAL A 1195 -49.63 58.74 -82.86
CA VAL A 1195 -48.51 59.75 -83.06
C VAL A 1195 -47.67 59.65 -84.39
N GLY A 1196 -47.05 60.74 -84.92
CA GLY A 1196 -46.09 60.76 -86.08
C GLY A 1196 -45.04 61.93 -86.15
N VAL A 1197 -44.03 61.88 -87.07
CA VAL A 1197 -42.92 62.89 -87.24
C VAL A 1197 -43.12 63.81 -88.46
N ASN A 1198 -43.04 65.13 -88.27
CA ASN A 1198 -43.29 66.14 -89.30
C ASN A 1198 -42.03 66.62 -90.07
N SER A 1199 -40.87 66.89 -89.44
CA SER A 1199 -39.63 67.33 -90.16
C SER A 1199 -38.33 67.20 -89.36
N ILE A 1200 -37.16 67.17 -90.05
CA ILE A 1200 -35.80 67.27 -89.46
C ILE A 1200 -34.92 68.20 -90.33
N THR A 1201 -34.37 69.27 -89.77
CA THR A 1201 -33.66 70.33 -90.52
C THR A 1201 -32.34 70.71 -89.87
N ARG A 1202 -31.26 70.92 -90.64
CA ARG A 1202 -29.94 71.33 -90.11
C ARG A 1202 -29.80 72.85 -90.00
N ASN A 1203 -29.10 73.34 -88.96
CA ASN A 1203 -29.03 74.76 -88.61
C ASN A 1203 -27.75 75.49 -89.07
N VAL A 1204 -26.84 74.81 -89.79
CA VAL A 1204 -25.64 75.42 -90.38
C VAL A 1204 -25.51 75.19 -91.90
N THR A 1205 -24.86 76.13 -92.60
CA THR A 1205 -24.62 76.05 -94.04
C THR A 1205 -23.31 75.30 -94.35
N SER A 1206 -23.29 74.49 -95.41
CA SER A 1206 -22.16 73.61 -95.78
C SER A 1206 -21.33 74.22 -96.94
N PRO A 1207 -20.00 73.96 -97.04
CA PRO A 1207 -19.16 73.19 -96.12
C PRO A 1207 -18.82 73.96 -94.83
N THR A 1208 -18.79 73.25 -93.69
CA THR A 1208 -18.42 73.80 -92.38
C THR A 1208 -17.24 73.01 -91.80
N ASN A 1209 -16.40 73.70 -91.03
CA ASN A 1209 -15.33 73.10 -90.22
C ASN A 1209 -15.63 73.26 -88.71
N ALA A 1210 -16.90 73.40 -88.35
CA ALA A 1210 -17.32 73.53 -86.96
C ALA A 1210 -17.30 72.17 -86.25
N ASP A 1211 -16.84 72.17 -85.00
CA ASP A 1211 -16.72 70.98 -84.14
C ASP A 1211 -18.07 70.51 -83.54
N ALA A 1212 -19.18 71.22 -83.85
CA ALA A 1212 -20.54 70.82 -83.52
C ALA A 1212 -21.56 71.32 -84.57
N ILE A 1213 -22.62 70.53 -84.81
CA ILE A 1213 -23.70 70.77 -85.76
C ILE A 1213 -25.06 70.55 -85.08
N GLU A 1214 -25.96 71.53 -85.17
CA GLU A 1214 -27.33 71.43 -84.64
C GLU A 1214 -28.38 71.12 -85.71
N TYR A 1215 -29.38 70.32 -85.35
CA TYR A 1215 -30.58 69.99 -86.12
C TYR A 1215 -31.84 70.30 -85.32
N THR A 1216 -32.96 70.58 -85.98
CA THR A 1216 -34.29 70.75 -85.36
C THR A 1216 -35.26 69.70 -85.91
N VAL A 1217 -35.92 68.95 -85.01
CA VAL A 1217 -36.90 67.87 -85.24
C VAL A 1217 -38.29 68.33 -84.79
N VAL A 1218 -39.36 68.03 -85.56
CA VAL A 1218 -40.75 68.42 -85.24
C VAL A 1218 -41.70 67.21 -85.36
N PHE A 1219 -42.60 66.97 -84.39
CA PHE A 1219 -43.60 65.90 -84.31
C PHE A 1219 -45.04 66.37 -84.61
N SER A 1220 -46.00 65.45 -84.76
CA SER A 1220 -47.42 65.73 -85.08
C SER A 1220 -48.30 66.04 -83.87
N THR A 1221 -47.80 65.73 -82.68
CA THR A 1221 -48.35 66.03 -81.37
C THR A 1221 -47.18 66.07 -80.40
N ASP A 1222 -47.39 66.56 -79.18
CA ASP A 1222 -46.37 66.54 -78.15
C ASP A 1222 -45.90 65.11 -77.87
N VAL A 1223 -44.59 64.91 -77.80
CA VAL A 1223 -43.96 63.61 -77.54
C VAL A 1223 -43.11 63.73 -76.28
N GLU A 1224 -43.26 62.77 -75.36
CA GLU A 1224 -42.42 62.64 -74.17
C GLU A 1224 -41.31 61.60 -74.38
N ASN A 1225 -40.16 61.81 -73.73
CA ASN A 1225 -38.99 60.93 -73.75
C ASN A 1225 -38.28 60.76 -75.11
N PHE A 1226 -38.28 61.79 -75.97
CA PHE A 1226 -37.43 61.77 -77.18
C PHE A 1226 -35.96 62.05 -76.81
N ASP A 1227 -35.11 61.04 -76.95
CA ASP A 1227 -33.73 61.07 -76.47
C ASP A 1227 -32.70 60.64 -77.55
N PRO A 1228 -31.38 60.73 -77.30
CA PRO A 1228 -30.37 60.37 -78.30
C PRO A 1228 -30.46 58.93 -78.85
N THR A 1229 -31.09 57.99 -78.15
CA THR A 1229 -31.27 56.60 -78.61
C THR A 1229 -32.34 56.45 -79.67
N ASP A 1230 -33.22 57.45 -79.81
CA ASP A 1230 -34.25 57.50 -80.85
C ASP A 1230 -33.73 58.02 -82.20
N LEU A 1231 -32.44 58.38 -82.27
CA LEU A 1231 -31.80 59.01 -83.43
C LEU A 1231 -30.77 58.10 -84.10
N GLU A 1232 -30.75 58.11 -85.43
CA GLU A 1232 -29.77 57.37 -86.24
C GLU A 1232 -28.92 58.33 -87.09
N PHE A 1233 -27.59 58.21 -87.01
CA PHE A 1233 -26.64 59.06 -87.75
C PHE A 1233 -25.88 58.25 -88.80
N ASN A 1234 -25.69 58.84 -89.99
CA ASN A 1234 -24.98 58.20 -91.10
C ASN A 1234 -23.78 59.06 -91.56
N GLU A 1235 -22.58 58.69 -91.14
CA GLU A 1235 -21.33 59.41 -91.41
C GLU A 1235 -20.55 58.79 -92.57
N THR A 1236 -19.92 59.63 -93.41
CA THR A 1236 -19.12 59.15 -94.54
C THR A 1236 -17.78 59.89 -94.61
N GLY A 1237 -16.67 59.17 -94.79
CA GLY A 1237 -15.31 59.72 -94.79
C GLY A 1237 -14.61 59.58 -93.44
N THR A 1238 -13.78 60.55 -93.06
CA THR A 1238 -13.04 60.59 -91.77
C THR A 1238 -13.77 61.40 -90.69
N VAL A 1239 -15.05 61.73 -90.90
CA VAL A 1239 -15.87 62.46 -89.93
C VAL A 1239 -16.44 61.46 -88.94
N ALA A 1240 -16.31 61.74 -87.65
CA ALA A 1240 -16.90 60.96 -86.57
C ALA A 1240 -17.35 61.90 -85.45
N HIS A 1241 -18.58 61.74 -84.96
CA HIS A 1241 -19.08 62.45 -83.79
C HIS A 1241 -18.75 61.67 -82.51
N THR A 1242 -18.63 62.42 -81.41
CA THR A 1242 -18.33 61.89 -80.08
C THR A 1242 -19.43 62.15 -79.06
N GLY A 1243 -20.40 63.01 -79.37
CA GLY A 1243 -21.55 63.29 -78.52
C GLY A 1243 -22.78 63.75 -79.28
N VAL A 1244 -23.96 63.36 -78.78
CA VAL A 1244 -25.27 63.80 -79.26
C VAL A 1244 -26.11 64.23 -78.06
N ASP A 1245 -26.57 65.47 -78.09
CA ASP A 1245 -27.48 66.02 -77.07
C ASP A 1245 -28.81 66.39 -77.72
N VAL A 1246 -29.93 65.99 -77.10
CA VAL A 1246 -31.29 66.37 -77.51
C VAL A 1246 -31.84 67.37 -76.50
N ALA A 1247 -32.38 68.48 -77.00
CA ALA A 1247 -32.88 69.59 -76.21
C ALA A 1247 -34.29 70.00 -76.67
N PRO A 1248 -35.27 70.12 -75.75
CA PRO A 1248 -35.14 69.83 -74.33
C PRO A 1248 -34.91 68.33 -74.06
N ALA A 1249 -34.20 68.02 -72.98
CA ALA A 1249 -33.82 66.63 -72.62
C ALA A 1249 -35.00 65.80 -72.08
N SER A 1250 -36.16 66.43 -71.91
CA SER A 1250 -37.41 65.81 -71.49
C SER A 1250 -38.56 66.71 -71.97
N GLY A 1251 -39.42 66.19 -72.84
CA GLY A 1251 -40.72 66.79 -73.19
C GLY A 1251 -41.76 66.65 -72.09
N PRO A 1252 -43.04 66.97 -72.37
CA PRO A 1252 -43.66 66.95 -73.70
C PRO A 1252 -43.37 68.19 -74.52
N GLU A 1253 -42.80 67.99 -75.71
CA GLU A 1253 -42.66 69.04 -76.72
C GLU A 1253 -42.95 68.43 -78.09
N ASP A 1254 -43.43 69.25 -79.01
CA ASP A 1254 -43.57 68.88 -80.42
C ASP A 1254 -42.33 69.29 -81.24
N VAL A 1255 -41.38 70.05 -80.67
CA VAL A 1255 -40.15 70.50 -81.33
C VAL A 1255 -38.91 70.27 -80.46
N TYR A 1256 -37.90 69.59 -81.03
CA TYR A 1256 -36.62 69.30 -80.38
C TYR A 1256 -35.43 69.77 -81.20
N THR A 1257 -34.33 70.15 -80.54
CA THR A 1257 -33.03 70.49 -81.11
C THR A 1257 -32.03 69.41 -80.78
N VAL A 1258 -31.38 68.84 -81.79
CA VAL A 1258 -30.36 67.79 -81.68
C VAL A 1258 -29.00 68.38 -82.01
N THR A 1259 -28.08 68.41 -81.05
CA THR A 1259 -26.70 68.88 -81.22
C THR A 1259 -25.76 67.71 -81.33
N VAL A 1260 -25.03 67.62 -82.44
CA VAL A 1260 -24.03 66.57 -82.71
C VAL A 1260 -22.64 67.20 -82.65
N SER A 1261 -21.76 66.71 -81.78
CA SER A 1261 -20.43 67.28 -81.52
C SER A 1261 -19.32 66.24 -81.63
N GLY A 1262 -18.09 66.66 -81.98
CA GLY A 1262 -16.92 65.77 -82.10
C GLY A 1262 -16.09 66.02 -83.34
#